data_AF-A0A8T6N4B6-F1
#
_entry.id   AF-A0A8T6N4B6-F1
#
_cell.length_a   1.000
_cell.length_b   1.000
_cell.length_c   1.000
_cell.angle_alpha   90.00
_cell.angle_beta   90.00
_cell.angle_gamma   90.00
#
_symmetry.space_group_name_H-M   'P 1'
#
loop_
_entity.id
_entity.type
_entity.pdbx_description
1 polymer ?
#
loop_
_entity_poly.entity_id
_entity_poly.type
_entity_poly.pdbx_seq_one_letter_code
_entity_poly.pdbx_strand_id
1 'polypeptide(L)'
;MALVSPGVEVSVIDQSQYVPAPTNSVPYILIATAQDKTSGTSTATASGTTAANANKINLVTSQRELVTLYGNPTFYNTSAGTPINGYELNEYGLLAAYSVLGISNRAYIQRVDVDLGALASSLTRPLGEADNNAWWLDTSESKWGIHEWSSSTDAFTNKVPTVITSTTDLDGGVPKTSIGAIGSYAVVATNANNPIYYKNRSNAWVLVGSDDWHNSWPTITGTVSSATLTSGHSIVIQGTTVTLSGTTLSDLATNINSASIAGVTADVVSNKLEIYADSEVSVDGSSLEGALVLANGTGTILTDAGLTAGTYYYPRLQQSQHYSNPRWKSTDTAPRPTGSVWIKTTAVNNGAEIVVKRYNSTTNVWTTTSAPIYENDRTALKNIDPSGGGENVAADTLYVQYDSTEADNATFKVYYRYATGDTIVTTENDTTTPTFVGSETFTIQASAKNSTELTSAVTVSMSGTTVADFVSDFNSANVANTEASVTSSGEIQIKHTQGGVIILKDTSGTPVADAGISSSLDNVRAGNDSDLILSNYVPLTYTAKTSEPTQDPADGTYWYYSASDQWDIMIQDGGTWKGYQNVSTDSRGFDLTTASPNGPIVSATAPTLQSDDTALVYGDLWIDTSDLEDVKIKRWQAVDSVDQWVTIDKTDQTTENGVLFADARWAGNGTTDPVTDDIPTIKSLLTSNYVDIDRPDPTLYPQGMLLVNTRRSGFNVKEFDSNRFNGVDYPDDVLPTEKDAWVTVSGNRADGSAYQGRKAVRKIVTDKLKSGLDANTEIREEQKQFNLLAAPGYPELISNLVTLNNDRNNTAFVVGDSPMRLADSATDVVNWATDANGAGVDGEDGLTTADPYVGVFYPSGRTTDLSGNTVVVPASHMMLRTMVRSDEISYPWLAPAGGLRGTIDNASALGYVSSATGEFTQTAVRQGLRDTLYENKVNPLTNLPGGGLQNYGNKTVASTPSALDRINVARLIAYLRDRLEALGRGYIFEPNDTLTRNEIKQAAEQLLNDVTAKRGIYDYLVVCDDTNNTSDRIDRNELYVDIAIEPVKSAEFIYIPLRIKNTGDIAAGNL
;
A
#
# COMPACT_ATOMS: atom_id res chain seq x y z
N MET A 1 42.62 -38.29 -1.14
CA MET A 1 43.47 -38.30 0.07
C MET A 1 44.92 -38.20 -0.40
N ALA A 2 45.72 -37.32 0.21
CA ALA A 2 46.85 -36.63 -0.44
C ALA A 2 48.19 -37.40 -0.50
N LEU A 3 48.99 -37.09 -1.54
CA LEU A 3 50.45 -37.10 -1.47
C LEU A 3 50.99 -35.72 -1.86
N VAL A 4 52.03 -35.31 -1.12
CA VAL A 4 52.52 -33.93 -0.95
C VAL A 4 54.04 -33.90 -1.21
N SER A 5 54.53 -34.39 -2.36
CA SER A 5 55.87 -34.11 -2.98
C SER A 5 56.04 -34.93 -4.29
N PRO A 6 57.05 -34.65 -5.17
CA PRO A 6 57.11 -35.21 -6.52
C PRO A 6 57.32 -36.73 -6.57
N GLY A 7 56.40 -37.42 -7.25
CA GLY A 7 56.44 -38.84 -7.58
C GLY A 7 55.41 -39.14 -8.67
N VAL A 8 55.64 -40.22 -9.43
CA VAL A 8 54.78 -40.62 -10.56
C VAL A 8 53.70 -41.59 -10.10
N GLU A 9 52.45 -41.18 -10.26
CA GLU A 9 51.28 -42.07 -10.29
C GLU A 9 50.84 -42.21 -11.75
N VAL A 10 50.83 -43.44 -12.27
CA VAL A 10 50.20 -43.73 -13.57
C VAL A 10 48.79 -44.21 -13.28
N SER A 11 47.81 -43.32 -13.47
CA SER A 11 46.43 -43.71 -13.67
C SER A 11 46.11 -43.59 -15.15
N VAL A 12 45.47 -44.62 -15.72
CA VAL A 12 44.86 -44.50 -17.05
C VAL A 12 43.57 -43.70 -16.84
N ILE A 13 43.63 -42.41 -17.17
CA ILE A 13 42.42 -41.62 -17.38
C ILE A 13 41.93 -41.97 -18.78
N ASP A 14 40.82 -42.67 -18.84
CA ASP A 14 40.06 -42.80 -20.07
C ASP A 14 39.48 -41.42 -20.44
N GLN A 15 40.16 -40.71 -21.33
CA GLN A 15 39.70 -39.43 -21.90
C GLN A 15 38.72 -39.63 -23.08
N SER A 16 38.21 -40.85 -23.32
CA SER A 16 37.17 -41.07 -24.33
C SER A 16 35.78 -40.62 -23.86
N GLN A 17 35.65 -39.94 -22.72
CA GLN A 17 34.45 -39.16 -22.43
C GLN A 17 34.35 -37.99 -23.42
N TYR A 18 33.71 -38.27 -24.55
CA TYR A 18 32.96 -37.28 -25.30
C TYR A 18 32.03 -36.59 -24.30
N VAL A 19 32.35 -35.36 -23.88
CA VAL A 19 31.35 -34.49 -23.28
C VAL A 19 30.24 -34.42 -24.33
N PRO A 20 29.02 -34.92 -24.05
CA PRO A 20 27.92 -34.73 -24.99
C PRO A 20 27.77 -33.22 -25.14
N ALA A 21 28.01 -32.70 -26.34
CA ALA A 21 27.77 -31.29 -26.61
C ALA A 21 26.32 -31.00 -26.20
N PRO A 22 26.04 -30.00 -25.34
CA PRO A 22 24.66 -29.57 -25.15
C PRO A 22 24.15 -29.14 -26.53
N THR A 23 23.29 -29.97 -27.12
CA THR A 23 22.70 -29.78 -28.44
C THR A 23 21.60 -28.72 -28.44
N ASN A 24 21.16 -28.30 -27.26
CA ASN A 24 19.92 -27.56 -27.11
C ASN A 24 20.20 -26.08 -26.81
N SER A 25 19.52 -25.19 -27.54
CA SER A 25 19.51 -23.77 -27.20
C SER A 25 18.89 -23.53 -25.83
N VAL A 26 19.58 -22.74 -25.02
CA VAL A 26 19.16 -22.36 -23.67
C VAL A 26 18.85 -20.87 -23.69
N PRO A 27 17.57 -20.47 -23.62
CA PRO A 27 17.20 -19.07 -23.61
C PRO A 27 17.35 -18.44 -22.23
N TYR A 28 17.74 -17.18 -22.24
CA TYR A 28 17.51 -16.22 -21.18
C TYR A 28 16.26 -15.40 -21.52
N ILE A 29 15.33 -15.32 -20.56
CA ILE A 29 14.06 -14.61 -20.70
C ILE A 29 13.92 -13.64 -19.53
N LEU A 30 13.87 -12.36 -19.86
CA LEU A 30 13.58 -11.28 -18.92
C LEU A 30 12.06 -11.17 -18.74
N ILE A 31 11.60 -11.13 -17.48
CA ILE A 31 10.17 -11.06 -17.15
C ILE A 31 9.85 -9.92 -16.18
N ALA A 32 8.63 -9.40 -16.28
CA ALA A 32 7.98 -8.56 -15.29
C ALA A 32 6.74 -9.29 -14.77
N THR A 33 6.46 -9.22 -13.47
CA THR A 33 5.33 -9.90 -12.82
C THR A 33 4.76 -9.05 -11.69
N ALA A 34 3.53 -9.30 -11.27
CA ALA A 34 3.09 -8.83 -9.95
C ALA A 34 4.00 -9.42 -8.85
N GLN A 35 4.14 -8.69 -7.74
CA GLN A 35 4.84 -9.15 -6.55
C GLN A 35 3.97 -10.11 -5.74
N ASP A 36 4.60 -10.99 -4.97
CA ASP A 36 3.95 -11.86 -3.97
C ASP A 36 2.77 -12.70 -4.50
N LYS A 37 2.85 -13.12 -5.77
CA LYS A 37 1.83 -13.94 -6.41
C LYS A 37 1.67 -15.27 -5.68
N THR A 38 0.46 -15.82 -5.68
CA THR A 38 0.24 -17.20 -5.22
C THR A 38 0.96 -18.20 -6.13
N SER A 39 1.59 -19.20 -5.54
CA SER A 39 2.22 -20.30 -6.25
C SER A 39 1.19 -21.06 -7.10
N GLY A 40 1.54 -21.45 -8.32
CA GLY A 40 0.65 -22.26 -9.18
C GLY A 40 0.39 -23.68 -8.65
N THR A 41 1.05 -24.09 -7.56
CA THR A 41 0.96 -25.45 -6.99
C THR A 41 0.60 -25.50 -5.50
N SER A 42 0.45 -24.35 -4.83
CA SER A 42 0.08 -24.27 -3.42
C SER A 42 -0.58 -22.92 -3.10
N THR A 43 -1.12 -22.74 -1.89
CA THR A 43 -1.63 -21.44 -1.43
C THR A 43 -0.54 -20.51 -0.90
N ALA A 44 0.72 -20.94 -0.92
CA ALA A 44 1.85 -20.13 -0.46
C ALA A 44 2.25 -19.10 -1.53
N THR A 45 2.96 -18.06 -1.09
CA THR A 45 3.59 -17.08 -1.98
C THR A 45 4.64 -17.74 -2.87
N ALA A 46 4.63 -17.41 -4.16
CA ALA A 46 5.60 -17.84 -5.15
C ALA A 46 6.92 -17.11 -4.87
N SER A 47 7.92 -17.84 -4.37
CA SER A 47 9.15 -17.23 -3.83
C SER A 47 9.95 -16.40 -4.85
N GLY A 48 9.85 -16.69 -6.14
CA GLY A 48 10.49 -15.91 -7.21
C GLY A 48 9.83 -14.55 -7.49
N THR A 49 8.67 -14.27 -6.88
CA THR A 49 7.94 -12.99 -7.03
C THR A 49 8.08 -12.08 -5.82
N THR A 50 8.77 -12.50 -4.77
CA THR A 50 9.03 -11.64 -3.59
C THR A 50 10.06 -10.57 -3.92
N ALA A 51 9.97 -9.37 -3.32
CA ALA A 51 10.95 -8.29 -3.49
C ALA A 51 12.41 -8.76 -3.28
N ALA A 52 12.66 -9.61 -2.27
CA ALA A 52 13.99 -10.14 -1.96
C ALA A 52 14.62 -11.02 -3.07
N ASN A 53 13.82 -11.50 -4.04
CA ASN A 53 14.27 -12.30 -5.17
C ASN A 53 14.18 -11.57 -6.52
N ALA A 54 13.83 -10.28 -6.51
CA ALA A 54 13.92 -9.45 -7.69
C ALA A 54 15.38 -9.37 -8.20
N ASN A 55 15.53 -9.24 -9.52
CA ASN A 55 16.80 -9.20 -10.27
C ASN A 55 17.71 -10.44 -10.11
N LYS A 56 17.28 -11.50 -9.45
CA LYS A 56 18.03 -12.77 -9.41
C LYS A 56 17.74 -13.60 -10.65
N ILE A 57 18.77 -14.25 -11.19
CA ILE A 57 18.63 -15.16 -12.34
C ILE A 57 18.51 -16.61 -11.86
N ASN A 58 17.40 -17.25 -12.21
CA ASN A 58 17.12 -18.64 -11.86
C ASN A 58 17.19 -19.54 -13.09
N LEU A 59 17.92 -20.66 -13.02
CA LEU A 59 17.83 -21.72 -14.01
C LEU A 59 16.59 -22.56 -13.70
N VAL A 60 15.59 -22.50 -14.57
CA VAL A 60 14.35 -23.27 -14.45
C VAL A 60 14.38 -24.43 -15.43
N THR A 61 13.96 -25.60 -14.96
CA THR A 61 14.10 -26.86 -15.71
C THR A 61 12.78 -27.48 -16.16
N SER A 62 11.65 -26.97 -15.67
CA SER A 62 10.32 -27.47 -16.06
C SER A 62 9.23 -26.42 -15.95
N GLN A 63 8.12 -26.63 -16.65
CA GLN A 63 6.90 -25.82 -16.53
C GLN A 63 6.36 -25.80 -15.09
N ARG A 64 6.43 -26.92 -14.38
CA ARG A 64 5.96 -27.03 -12.98
C ARG A 64 6.80 -26.16 -12.06
N GLU A 65 8.12 -26.25 -12.18
CA GLU A 65 9.05 -25.42 -11.40
C GLU A 65 8.81 -23.92 -11.67
N LEU A 66 8.61 -23.54 -12.93
CA LEU A 66 8.31 -22.17 -13.32
C LEU A 66 7.09 -21.61 -12.58
N VAL A 67 5.94 -22.31 -12.62
CA VAL A 67 4.71 -21.84 -11.98
C VAL A 67 4.75 -21.97 -10.46
N THR A 68 5.57 -22.86 -9.91
CA THR A 68 5.83 -22.90 -8.47
C THR A 68 6.59 -21.65 -8.02
N LEU A 69 7.62 -21.26 -8.79
CA LEU A 69 8.53 -20.16 -8.46
C LEU A 69 7.91 -18.78 -8.74
N TYR A 70 7.17 -18.63 -9.84
CA TYR A 70 6.67 -17.32 -10.33
C TYR A 70 5.14 -17.20 -10.42
N GLY A 71 4.39 -18.25 -10.02
CA GLY A 71 2.94 -18.31 -10.19
C GLY A 71 2.52 -18.56 -11.64
N ASN A 72 1.22 -18.63 -11.90
CA ASN A 72 0.69 -18.73 -13.27
C ASN A 72 0.82 -17.38 -14.00
N PRO A 73 1.08 -17.35 -15.32
CA PRO A 73 1.00 -16.13 -16.11
C PRO A 73 -0.39 -15.47 -16.02
N THR A 74 -0.39 -14.17 -15.77
CA THR A 74 -1.60 -13.35 -15.60
C THR A 74 -1.90 -12.57 -16.87
N PHE A 75 -3.14 -12.67 -17.34
CA PHE A 75 -3.69 -11.91 -18.45
C PHE A 75 -5.03 -11.30 -18.04
N TYR A 76 -5.23 -10.04 -18.37
CA TYR A 76 -6.37 -9.27 -17.87
C TYR A 76 -7.56 -9.34 -18.82
N ASN A 77 -8.75 -9.38 -18.24
CA ASN A 77 -10.02 -9.27 -18.94
C ASN A 77 -10.77 -8.03 -18.46
N THR A 78 -11.62 -7.49 -19.32
CA THR A 78 -12.66 -6.53 -18.92
C THR A 78 -13.64 -7.19 -17.94
N SER A 79 -14.46 -6.39 -17.26
CA SER A 79 -15.54 -6.90 -16.38
C SER A 79 -16.56 -7.79 -17.12
N ALA A 80 -16.66 -7.66 -18.44
CA ALA A 80 -17.49 -8.50 -19.31
C ALA A 80 -16.81 -9.82 -19.74
N GLY A 81 -15.56 -10.08 -19.29
CA GLY A 81 -14.79 -11.28 -19.62
C GLY A 81 -14.03 -11.21 -20.95
N THR A 82 -14.01 -10.07 -21.64
CA THR A 82 -13.24 -9.89 -22.89
C THR A 82 -11.76 -9.67 -22.59
N PRO A 83 -10.82 -10.41 -23.21
CA PRO A 83 -9.37 -10.22 -23.05
C PRO A 83 -8.89 -8.82 -23.43
N ILE A 84 -8.06 -8.22 -22.58
CA ILE A 84 -7.42 -6.93 -22.82
C ILE A 84 -6.06 -7.18 -23.48
N ASN A 85 -6.01 -7.04 -24.81
CA ASN A 85 -4.83 -7.37 -25.60
C ASN A 85 -3.80 -6.21 -25.67
N GLY A 86 -2.52 -6.55 -25.58
CA GLY A 86 -1.42 -5.58 -25.49
C GLY A 86 -1.52 -4.70 -24.24
N TYR A 87 -2.05 -5.24 -23.14
CA TYR A 87 -2.07 -4.57 -21.85
C TYR A 87 -0.71 -4.68 -21.18
N GLU A 88 -0.23 -3.58 -20.59
CA GLU A 88 1.14 -3.48 -20.06
C GLU A 88 1.38 -4.36 -18.83
N LEU A 89 0.31 -4.83 -18.17
CA LEU A 89 0.39 -5.73 -17.02
C LEU A 89 0.31 -7.22 -17.40
N ASN A 90 0.12 -7.55 -18.68
CA ASN A 90 0.10 -8.94 -19.13
C ASN A 90 1.51 -9.55 -19.06
N GLU A 91 1.62 -10.77 -18.51
CA GLU A 91 2.91 -11.41 -18.24
C GLU A 91 3.43 -12.22 -19.44
N TYR A 92 3.73 -11.52 -20.54
CA TYR A 92 4.18 -12.12 -21.82
C TYR A 92 5.44 -12.99 -21.67
N GLY A 93 6.44 -12.50 -20.94
CA GLY A 93 7.69 -13.22 -20.72
C GLY A 93 7.50 -14.53 -19.95
N LEU A 94 6.59 -14.55 -18.97
CA LEU A 94 6.31 -15.75 -18.18
C LEU A 94 5.56 -16.81 -19.01
N LEU A 95 4.64 -16.40 -19.87
CA LEU A 95 3.98 -17.32 -20.82
C LEU A 95 4.95 -17.85 -21.89
N ALA A 96 5.87 -17.01 -22.38
CA ALA A 96 6.93 -17.43 -23.31
C ALA A 96 7.87 -18.46 -22.67
N ALA A 97 8.29 -18.22 -21.42
CA ALA A 97 9.08 -19.17 -20.65
C ALA A 97 8.35 -20.51 -20.45
N TYR A 98 7.06 -20.47 -20.10
CA TYR A 98 6.24 -21.67 -19.98
C TYR A 98 6.16 -22.44 -21.31
N SER A 99 6.00 -21.73 -22.43
CA SER A 99 5.93 -22.34 -23.76
C SER A 99 7.24 -23.01 -24.18
N VAL A 100 8.39 -22.40 -23.87
CA VAL A 100 9.71 -22.95 -24.15
C VAL A 100 9.98 -24.20 -23.32
N LEU A 101 9.69 -24.15 -22.01
CA LEU A 101 9.88 -25.28 -21.08
C LEU A 101 8.94 -26.47 -21.35
N GLY A 102 8.00 -26.32 -22.27
CA GLY A 102 7.21 -27.43 -22.80
C GLY A 102 7.98 -28.33 -23.78
N ILE A 103 9.14 -27.88 -24.27
CA ILE A 103 10.03 -28.66 -25.17
C ILE A 103 11.48 -28.71 -24.66
N SER A 104 11.97 -27.64 -24.02
CA SER A 104 13.29 -27.59 -23.41
C SER A 104 13.26 -27.95 -21.93
N ASN A 105 14.37 -28.47 -21.41
CA ASN A 105 14.59 -28.74 -19.98
C ASN A 105 15.40 -27.66 -19.26
N ARG A 106 15.70 -26.53 -19.92
CA ARG A 106 16.51 -25.43 -19.36
C ARG A 106 16.09 -24.08 -19.95
N ALA A 107 15.78 -23.13 -19.07
CA ALA A 107 15.66 -21.70 -19.39
C ALA A 107 16.14 -20.86 -18.21
N TYR A 108 16.90 -19.81 -18.47
CA TYR A 108 17.27 -18.83 -17.45
C TYR A 108 16.22 -17.74 -17.39
N ILE A 109 15.64 -17.54 -16.21
CA ILE A 109 14.56 -16.58 -15.98
C ILE A 109 15.04 -15.54 -14.99
N GLN A 110 14.93 -14.27 -15.36
CA GLN A 110 15.15 -13.14 -14.45
C GLN A 110 13.88 -12.32 -14.36
N ARG A 111 13.34 -12.17 -13.15
CA ARG A 111 12.27 -11.22 -12.84
C ARG A 111 12.88 -9.90 -12.42
N VAL A 112 12.50 -8.79 -13.04
CA VAL A 112 12.99 -7.46 -12.65
C VAL A 112 12.22 -6.90 -11.47
N ASP A 113 12.78 -5.89 -10.81
CA ASP A 113 12.16 -5.26 -9.64
C ASP A 113 11.04 -4.28 -10.01
N VAL A 114 9.90 -4.83 -10.41
CA VAL A 114 8.67 -4.09 -10.71
C VAL A 114 7.46 -4.87 -10.23
N ASP A 115 6.62 -4.26 -9.41
CA ASP A 115 5.31 -4.83 -9.07
C ASP A 115 4.25 -4.39 -10.09
N LEU A 116 3.86 -5.31 -10.97
CA LEU A 116 2.75 -5.06 -11.89
C LEU A 116 1.39 -4.91 -11.18
N GLY A 117 1.24 -5.44 -9.95
CA GLY A 117 0.03 -5.31 -9.15
C GLY A 117 -0.25 -3.87 -8.74
N ALA A 118 0.76 -3.16 -8.24
CA ALA A 118 0.68 -1.73 -7.89
C ALA A 118 0.38 -0.81 -9.09
N LEU A 119 0.63 -1.28 -10.33
CA LEU A 119 0.36 -0.54 -11.56
C LEU A 119 -1.05 -0.78 -12.13
N ALA A 120 -1.90 -1.55 -11.44
CA ALA A 120 -3.30 -1.69 -11.78
C ALA A 120 -4.02 -0.34 -11.71
N SER A 121 -4.96 -0.10 -12.63
CA SER A 121 -5.74 1.14 -12.67
C SER A 121 -6.57 1.30 -11.40
N SER A 122 -6.39 2.43 -10.71
CA SER A 122 -7.21 2.77 -9.54
C SER A 122 -7.64 4.24 -9.59
N LEU A 123 -8.83 4.54 -9.06
CA LEU A 123 -9.29 5.90 -8.78
C LEU A 123 -9.03 6.30 -7.32
N THR A 124 -8.80 5.33 -6.46
CA THR A 124 -8.43 5.52 -5.06
C THR A 124 -6.92 5.35 -4.91
N ARG A 125 -6.31 6.22 -4.11
CA ARG A 125 -4.91 6.08 -3.74
C ARG A 125 -4.68 4.80 -2.93
N PRO A 126 -3.54 4.11 -3.10
CA PRO A 126 -3.11 3.04 -2.20
C PRO A 126 -3.02 3.54 -0.76
N LEU A 127 -3.27 2.65 0.18
CA LEU A 127 -3.06 2.88 1.61
C LEU A 127 -2.09 1.81 2.12
N GLY A 128 -1.35 2.12 3.16
CA GLY A 128 -0.57 1.15 3.92
C GLY A 128 -1.47 0.27 4.78
N GLU A 129 -1.11 -0.99 4.91
CA GLU A 129 -1.70 -1.90 5.88
C GLU A 129 -1.37 -1.45 7.31
N ALA A 130 -2.22 -1.79 8.28
CA ALA A 130 -1.93 -1.48 9.69
C ALA A 130 -0.75 -2.30 10.25
N ASP A 131 -0.14 -1.82 11.34
CA ASP A 131 0.90 -2.58 12.05
C ASP A 131 0.36 -3.92 12.52
N ASN A 132 1.20 -4.95 12.43
CA ASN A 132 0.84 -6.25 13.00
C ASN A 132 0.55 -6.10 14.50
N ASN A 133 -0.56 -6.66 14.96
CA ASN A 133 -1.09 -6.50 16.32
C ASN A 133 -1.61 -5.10 16.69
N ALA A 134 -1.80 -4.20 15.72
CA ALA A 134 -2.52 -2.96 15.98
C ALA A 134 -3.93 -3.24 16.51
N TRP A 135 -4.41 -2.38 17.41
CA TRP A 135 -5.73 -2.46 18.01
C TRP A 135 -6.64 -1.35 17.51
N TRP A 136 -7.87 -1.71 17.19
CA TRP A 136 -8.90 -0.82 16.66
C TRP A 136 -10.15 -0.90 17.51
N LEU A 137 -10.60 0.24 18.03
CA LEU A 137 -11.96 0.38 18.54
C LEU A 137 -12.87 0.75 17.36
N ASP A 138 -13.66 -0.21 16.91
CA ASP A 138 -14.62 -0.02 15.82
C ASP A 138 -15.84 0.73 16.37
N THR A 139 -15.85 2.05 16.14
CA THR A 139 -16.91 2.92 16.66
C THR A 139 -18.22 2.78 15.90
N SER A 140 -18.20 2.14 14.72
CA SER A 140 -19.41 1.89 13.92
C SER A 140 -20.18 0.66 14.40
N GLU A 141 -19.46 -0.38 14.86
CA GLU A 141 -20.07 -1.60 15.42
C GLU A 141 -20.30 -1.51 16.93
N SER A 142 -19.55 -0.66 17.65
CA SER A 142 -19.66 -0.51 19.10
C SER A 142 -20.99 0.11 19.54
N LYS A 143 -21.61 -0.47 20.58
CA LYS A 143 -22.80 0.04 21.26
C LYS A 143 -22.46 0.45 22.69
N TRP A 144 -23.01 1.57 23.16
CA TRP A 144 -22.68 2.16 24.46
C TRP A 144 -23.74 1.92 25.54
N GLY A 145 -24.88 1.31 25.20
CA GLY A 145 -25.87 0.82 26.17
C GLY A 145 -26.63 1.87 26.99
N ILE A 146 -26.65 3.14 26.56
CA ILE A 146 -27.22 4.27 27.31
C ILE A 146 -28.76 4.25 27.25
N HIS A 147 -29.41 4.15 28.40
CA HIS A 147 -30.87 4.21 28.52
C HIS A 147 -31.31 5.35 29.46
N GLU A 148 -31.95 6.37 28.91
CA GLU A 148 -32.45 7.53 29.67
C GLU A 148 -33.86 7.23 30.21
N TRP A 149 -34.06 7.51 31.50
CA TRP A 149 -35.32 7.37 32.21
C TRP A 149 -36.20 8.61 32.07
N SER A 150 -37.50 8.39 31.89
CA SER A 150 -38.52 9.43 31.95
C SER A 150 -39.54 9.09 33.03
N SER A 151 -39.58 9.93 34.07
CA SER A 151 -40.57 9.85 35.16
C SER A 151 -41.99 10.21 34.70
N SER A 152 -42.14 10.86 33.55
CA SER A 152 -43.44 11.20 32.97
C SER A 152 -44.11 10.03 32.22
N THR A 153 -43.30 9.13 31.66
CA THR A 153 -43.77 7.99 30.85
C THR A 153 -43.49 6.63 31.49
N ASP A 154 -42.83 6.61 32.65
CA ASP A 154 -42.36 5.40 33.34
C ASP A 154 -41.57 4.42 32.43
N ALA A 155 -40.74 4.98 31.53
CA ALA A 155 -40.06 4.21 30.49
C ALA A 155 -38.60 4.63 30.28
N PHE A 156 -37.79 3.66 29.84
CA PHE A 156 -36.41 3.87 29.40
C PHE A 156 -36.33 4.00 27.88
N THR A 157 -35.57 4.98 27.40
CA THR A 157 -35.31 5.18 25.97
C THR A 157 -33.84 4.97 25.68
N ASN A 158 -33.52 4.09 24.72
CA ASN A 158 -32.13 3.91 24.25
C ASN A 158 -31.63 5.17 23.55
N LYS A 159 -30.42 5.62 23.90
CA LYS A 159 -29.76 6.79 23.32
C LYS A 159 -28.48 6.35 22.64
N VAL A 160 -28.37 6.63 21.34
CA VAL A 160 -27.16 6.36 20.57
C VAL A 160 -26.28 7.61 20.63
N PRO A 161 -25.07 7.55 21.22
CA PRO A 161 -24.20 8.70 21.31
C PRO A 161 -23.51 8.99 19.97
N THR A 162 -23.10 10.24 19.76
CA THR A 162 -22.08 10.57 18.74
C THR A 162 -20.71 10.17 19.27
N VAL A 163 -19.95 9.36 18.55
CA VAL A 163 -18.59 8.98 18.97
C VAL A 163 -17.58 9.92 18.34
N ILE A 164 -16.81 10.62 19.16
CA ILE A 164 -15.79 11.59 18.73
C ILE A 164 -14.44 10.90 18.67
N THR A 165 -13.85 10.89 17.48
CA THR A 165 -12.56 10.24 17.19
C THR A 165 -11.47 11.22 16.79
N SER A 166 -11.78 12.52 16.67
CA SER A 166 -10.82 13.57 16.33
C SER A 166 -10.70 14.60 17.45
N THR A 167 -9.47 14.97 17.80
CA THR A 167 -9.20 16.03 18.79
C THR A 167 -9.64 17.41 18.29
N THR A 168 -9.78 17.58 16.97
CA THR A 168 -10.28 18.82 16.36
C THR A 168 -11.75 19.10 16.68
N ASP A 169 -12.53 18.08 17.10
CA ASP A 169 -13.92 18.23 17.53
C ASP A 169 -14.07 18.52 19.02
N LEU A 170 -12.95 18.68 19.74
CA LEU A 170 -12.89 18.93 21.17
C LEU A 170 -12.41 20.35 21.49
N ASP A 171 -12.82 20.84 22.65
CA ASP A 171 -12.30 22.02 23.32
C ASP A 171 -11.96 21.64 24.76
N GLY A 172 -10.69 21.72 25.14
CA GLY A 172 -10.22 21.27 26.47
C GLY A 172 -10.48 19.79 26.80
N GLY A 173 -10.64 18.92 25.79
CA GLY A 173 -10.97 17.49 25.98
C GLY A 173 -12.46 17.18 26.12
N VAL A 174 -13.32 18.20 26.03
CA VAL A 174 -14.78 18.11 26.04
C VAL A 174 -15.30 18.34 24.61
N PRO A 175 -16.41 17.72 24.17
CA PRO A 175 -16.98 17.98 22.85
C PRO A 175 -17.27 19.48 22.60
N LYS A 176 -17.01 19.97 21.37
CA LYS A 176 -17.35 21.34 20.98
C LYS A 176 -18.86 21.59 21.05
N THR A 177 -19.26 22.83 21.34
CA THR A 177 -20.68 23.23 21.41
C THR A 177 -21.38 23.19 20.05
N SER A 178 -20.64 23.15 18.93
CA SER A 178 -21.18 22.95 17.57
C SER A 178 -21.54 21.49 17.25
N ILE A 179 -21.07 20.53 18.05
CA ILE A 179 -21.34 19.10 17.87
C ILE A 179 -22.66 18.74 18.57
N GLY A 180 -23.51 17.94 17.92
CA GLY A 180 -24.74 17.38 18.49
C GLY A 180 -25.84 18.41 18.84
N ALA A 181 -27.04 17.92 19.13
CA ALA A 181 -28.16 18.74 19.60
C ALA A 181 -28.28 18.70 21.14
N ILE A 182 -28.93 19.69 21.74
CA ILE A 182 -29.31 19.65 23.17
C ILE A 182 -30.09 18.36 23.46
N GLY A 183 -29.78 17.68 24.56
CA GLY A 183 -30.33 16.38 24.93
C GLY A 183 -29.65 15.17 24.28
N SER A 184 -28.61 15.39 23.47
CA SER A 184 -27.82 14.32 22.84
C SER A 184 -26.71 13.84 23.76
N TYR A 185 -26.19 12.64 23.47
CA TYR A 185 -25.04 12.07 24.16
C TYR A 185 -23.84 12.02 23.22
N ALA A 186 -22.63 12.11 23.77
CA ALA A 186 -21.40 11.93 23.02
C ALA A 186 -20.41 11.07 23.81
N VAL A 187 -19.61 10.28 23.11
CA VAL A 187 -18.50 9.51 23.67
C VAL A 187 -17.21 10.09 23.12
N VAL A 188 -16.25 10.42 23.99
CA VAL A 188 -14.95 10.94 23.55
C VAL A 188 -13.94 9.79 23.47
N ALA A 189 -13.82 9.18 22.29
CA ALA A 189 -12.97 8.01 22.07
C ALA A 189 -11.49 8.36 21.79
N THR A 190 -11.14 9.64 21.78
CA THR A 190 -9.74 10.11 21.80
C THR A 190 -9.13 10.06 23.20
N ASN A 191 -9.94 9.77 24.24
CA ASN A 191 -9.49 9.63 25.62
C ASN A 191 -9.58 8.15 26.02
N ALA A 192 -8.55 7.62 26.68
CA ALA A 192 -8.48 6.21 27.07
C ALA A 192 -9.65 5.74 27.98
N ASN A 193 -10.29 6.67 28.70
CA ASN A 193 -11.46 6.38 29.55
C ASN A 193 -12.80 6.41 28.78
N ASN A 194 -12.83 6.76 27.50
CA ASN A 194 -14.05 6.95 26.70
C ASN A 194 -15.21 7.62 27.47
N PRO A 195 -15.01 8.82 28.05
CA PRO A 195 -16.03 9.47 28.87
C PRO A 195 -17.29 9.78 28.06
N ILE A 196 -18.45 9.58 28.68
CA ILE A 196 -19.77 9.81 28.08
C ILE A 196 -20.32 11.14 28.59
N TYR A 197 -20.54 12.07 27.66
CA TYR A 197 -21.10 13.39 27.94
C TYR A 197 -22.57 13.48 27.52
N TYR A 198 -23.31 14.33 28.22
CA TYR A 198 -24.67 14.75 27.90
C TYR A 198 -24.69 16.25 27.56
N LYS A 199 -25.39 16.65 26.49
CA LYS A 199 -25.53 18.06 26.13
C LYS A 199 -26.72 18.68 26.85
N ASN A 200 -26.47 19.54 27.83
CA ASN A 200 -27.51 20.15 28.65
C ASN A 200 -28.25 21.30 27.95
N ARG A 201 -29.28 21.85 28.62
CA ARG A 201 -30.15 22.91 28.09
C ARG A 201 -29.42 24.23 27.81
N SER A 202 -28.28 24.45 28.45
CA SER A 202 -27.39 25.61 28.23
C SER A 202 -26.42 25.41 27.07
N ASN A 203 -26.61 24.36 26.27
CA ASN A 203 -25.73 23.98 25.15
C ASN A 203 -24.30 23.61 25.59
N ALA A 204 -24.11 23.22 26.86
CA ALA A 204 -22.83 22.75 27.41
C ALA A 204 -22.82 21.22 27.52
N TRP A 205 -21.65 20.63 27.32
CA TRP A 205 -21.43 19.19 27.50
C TRP A 205 -20.97 18.91 28.93
N VAL A 206 -21.67 18.02 29.63
CA VAL A 206 -21.41 17.65 31.03
C VAL A 206 -21.21 16.14 31.14
N LEU A 207 -20.26 15.70 31.96
CA LEU A 207 -19.93 14.28 32.14
C LEU A 207 -21.10 13.57 32.84
N VAL A 208 -21.63 12.51 32.25
CA VAL A 208 -22.76 11.77 32.85
C VAL A 208 -22.30 11.14 34.17
N GLY A 209 -23.04 11.40 35.25
CA GLY A 209 -22.68 11.01 36.62
C GLY A 209 -22.09 12.13 37.47
N SER A 210 -21.57 13.20 36.85
CA SER A 210 -21.02 14.36 37.58
C SER A 210 -22.10 15.25 38.19
N ASP A 211 -21.73 16.11 39.13
CA ASP A 211 -22.65 17.10 39.72
C ASP A 211 -23.20 18.10 38.68
N ASP A 212 -22.41 18.50 37.68
CA ASP A 212 -22.88 19.33 36.57
C ASP A 212 -23.98 18.63 35.74
N TRP A 213 -23.91 17.30 35.65
CA TRP A 213 -24.95 16.49 35.01
C TRP A 213 -26.18 16.31 35.90
N HIS A 214 -26.01 16.08 37.20
CA HIS A 214 -27.12 16.08 38.15
C HIS A 214 -27.89 17.41 38.10
N ASN A 215 -27.17 18.53 38.11
CA ASN A 215 -27.73 19.89 38.02
C ASN A 215 -28.27 20.25 36.63
N SER A 216 -28.12 19.38 35.63
CA SER A 216 -28.76 19.56 34.31
C SER A 216 -30.22 19.08 34.27
N TRP A 217 -30.68 18.38 35.31
CA TRP A 217 -32.02 17.80 35.40
C TRP A 217 -32.70 18.18 36.72
N PRO A 218 -33.94 18.71 36.69
CA PRO A 218 -34.62 19.14 37.90
C PRO A 218 -35.00 17.95 38.77
N THR A 219 -34.62 18.00 40.05
CA THR A 219 -35.06 17.06 41.08
C THR A 219 -36.53 17.28 41.42
N ILE A 220 -36.95 18.54 41.47
CA ILE A 220 -38.33 18.94 41.72
C ILE A 220 -38.73 20.04 40.73
N THR A 221 -39.87 19.88 40.07
CA THR A 221 -40.46 20.91 39.21
C THR A 221 -41.82 21.32 39.75
N GLY A 222 -42.02 22.62 39.97
CA GLY A 222 -43.31 23.18 40.33
C GLY A 222 -44.35 22.99 39.23
N THR A 223 -45.58 22.65 39.61
CA THR A 223 -46.65 22.43 38.62
C THR A 223 -47.33 23.72 38.15
N VAL A 224 -47.21 24.81 38.92
CA VAL A 224 -47.83 26.11 38.62
C VAL A 224 -46.85 27.04 37.91
N SER A 225 -47.21 27.52 36.72
CA SER A 225 -46.45 28.54 35.99
C SER A 225 -46.85 29.95 36.44
N SER A 226 -45.89 30.85 36.59
CA SER A 226 -46.10 32.26 36.97
C SER A 226 -46.84 32.43 38.30
N ALA A 227 -46.54 31.57 39.27
CA ALA A 227 -47.11 31.65 40.62
C ALA A 227 -46.84 33.02 41.26
N THR A 228 -47.86 33.59 41.90
CA THR A 228 -47.72 34.77 42.76
C THR A 228 -47.50 34.30 44.19
N LEU A 229 -46.38 34.69 44.78
CA LEU A 229 -45.98 34.29 46.12
C LEU A 229 -46.15 35.43 47.12
N THR A 230 -46.30 35.10 48.40
CA THR A 230 -46.44 36.09 49.48
C THR A 230 -45.12 36.25 50.22
N SER A 231 -44.60 37.48 50.26
CA SER A 231 -43.36 37.81 50.98
C SER A 231 -43.47 37.47 52.47
N GLY A 232 -42.37 36.97 53.05
CA GLY A 232 -42.29 36.57 54.46
C GLY A 232 -42.74 35.13 54.73
N HIS A 233 -43.36 34.44 53.76
CA HIS A 233 -43.55 32.99 53.83
C HIS A 233 -42.20 32.26 53.68
N SER A 234 -42.12 31.01 54.15
CA SER A 234 -40.90 30.22 54.13
C SER A 234 -41.11 28.75 53.78
N ILE A 235 -40.07 28.13 53.22
CA ILE A 235 -39.94 26.69 53.01
C ILE A 235 -38.70 26.17 53.74
N VAL A 236 -38.64 24.86 53.99
CA VAL A 236 -37.49 24.21 54.61
C VAL A 236 -36.92 23.21 53.62
N ILE A 237 -35.65 23.35 53.27
CA ILE A 237 -34.92 22.47 52.35
C ILE A 237 -33.68 21.94 53.06
N GLN A 238 -33.50 20.62 53.14
CA GLN A 238 -32.43 19.97 53.92
C GLN A 238 -32.31 20.52 55.36
N GLY A 239 -33.44 20.79 56.01
CA GLY A 239 -33.47 21.37 57.36
C GLY A 239 -33.16 22.88 57.45
N THR A 240 -32.73 23.51 56.36
CA THR A 240 -32.46 24.95 56.28
C THR A 240 -33.73 25.72 55.91
N THR A 241 -34.09 26.73 56.71
CA THR A 241 -35.25 27.58 56.43
C THR A 241 -34.91 28.67 55.42
N VAL A 242 -35.60 28.66 54.27
CA VAL A 242 -35.50 29.69 53.23
C VAL A 242 -36.73 30.59 53.33
N THR A 243 -36.54 31.87 53.61
CA THR A 243 -37.63 32.86 53.72
C THR A 243 -37.67 33.74 52.47
N LEU A 244 -38.85 33.88 51.87
CA LEU A 244 -39.03 34.64 50.64
C LEU A 244 -39.00 36.16 50.89
N SER A 245 -38.06 36.84 50.23
CA SER A 245 -37.97 38.30 50.18
C SER A 245 -38.44 38.84 48.81
N GLY A 246 -39.72 38.61 48.48
CA GLY A 246 -40.29 39.02 47.19
C GLY A 246 -41.69 38.44 46.94
N THR A 247 -42.15 38.44 45.69
CA THR A 247 -43.48 37.92 45.30
C THR A 247 -43.45 37.02 44.06
N THR A 248 -42.28 36.78 43.48
CA THR A 248 -42.12 35.98 42.26
C THR A 248 -41.35 34.68 42.51
N LEU A 249 -41.47 33.72 41.58
CA LEU A 249 -40.65 32.49 41.61
C LEU A 249 -39.15 32.79 41.46
N SER A 250 -38.77 33.85 40.74
CA SER A 250 -37.36 34.26 40.59
C SER A 250 -36.76 34.80 41.89
N ASP A 251 -37.57 35.53 42.68
CA ASP A 251 -37.18 35.94 44.03
C ASP A 251 -36.93 34.69 44.91
N LEU A 252 -37.82 33.69 44.82
CA LEU A 252 -37.68 32.44 45.57
C LEU A 252 -36.42 31.66 45.16
N ALA A 253 -36.16 31.50 43.86
CA ALA A 253 -34.95 30.84 43.37
C ALA A 253 -33.68 31.55 43.87
N THR A 254 -33.67 32.89 43.83
CA THR A 254 -32.56 33.69 44.36
C THR A 254 -32.37 33.46 45.86
N ASN A 255 -33.46 33.41 46.64
CA ASN A 255 -33.38 33.14 48.07
C ASN A 255 -32.90 31.72 48.39
N ILE A 256 -33.28 30.70 47.60
CA ILE A 256 -32.78 29.32 47.74
C ILE A 256 -31.26 29.29 47.48
N ASN A 257 -30.80 29.86 46.37
CA ASN A 257 -29.37 29.90 46.03
C ASN A 257 -28.55 30.69 47.06
N SER A 258 -29.11 31.79 47.59
CA SER A 258 -28.47 32.61 48.63
C SER A 258 -28.40 31.92 50.00
N ALA A 259 -29.20 30.86 50.22
CA ALA A 259 -29.14 30.08 51.45
C ALA A 259 -27.95 29.11 51.47
N SER A 260 -27.24 28.93 50.33
CA SER A 260 -26.02 28.13 50.21
C SER A 260 -26.16 26.73 50.82
N ILE A 261 -27.28 26.07 50.53
CA ILE A 261 -27.53 24.69 50.96
C ILE A 261 -26.66 23.78 50.08
N ALA A 262 -25.81 22.96 50.70
CA ALA A 262 -24.91 22.06 49.98
C ALA A 262 -25.67 21.19 48.97
N GLY A 263 -25.17 21.14 47.74
CA GLY A 263 -25.76 20.43 46.62
C GLY A 263 -27.14 20.87 46.14
N VAL A 264 -27.67 22.01 46.59
CA VAL A 264 -29.00 22.49 46.18
C VAL A 264 -28.90 23.81 45.44
N THR A 265 -29.45 23.83 44.23
CA THR A 265 -29.65 25.06 43.45
C THR A 265 -31.08 25.17 42.95
N ALA A 266 -31.50 26.36 42.55
CA ALA A 266 -32.84 26.60 42.01
C ALA A 266 -32.82 27.61 40.87
N ASP A 267 -33.73 27.43 39.91
CA ASP A 267 -33.93 28.35 38.79
C ASP A 267 -35.42 28.40 38.38
N VAL A 268 -35.77 29.35 37.52
CA VAL A 268 -37.12 29.48 36.95
C VAL A 268 -37.08 29.15 35.46
N VAL A 269 -37.52 27.95 35.11
CA VAL A 269 -37.56 27.46 33.73
C VAL A 269 -39.00 27.37 33.25
N SER A 270 -39.30 27.92 32.07
CA SER A 270 -40.67 27.97 31.52
C SER A 270 -41.69 28.55 32.51
N ASN A 271 -41.29 29.59 33.25
CA ASN A 271 -42.07 30.25 34.30
C ASN A 271 -42.44 29.35 35.50
N LYS A 272 -41.77 28.22 35.72
CA LYS A 272 -41.97 27.33 36.87
C LYS A 272 -40.71 27.27 37.70
N LEU A 273 -40.83 27.08 39.02
CA LEU A 273 -39.66 26.85 39.88
C LEU A 273 -39.14 25.43 39.64
N GLU A 274 -37.86 25.31 39.33
CA GLU A 274 -37.11 24.06 39.31
C GLU A 274 -36.08 24.09 40.45
N ILE A 275 -36.05 23.02 41.26
CA ILE A 275 -35.04 22.81 42.31
C ILE A 275 -34.19 21.62 41.88
N TYR A 276 -32.88 21.82 41.87
CA TYR A 276 -31.86 20.85 41.50
C TYR A 276 -31.17 20.35 42.77
N ALA A 277 -30.77 19.08 42.71
CA ALA A 277 -29.98 18.45 43.76
C ALA A 277 -28.86 17.65 43.09
N ASP A 278 -27.69 17.60 43.71
CA ASP A 278 -26.55 16.81 43.27
C ASP A 278 -26.02 15.90 44.40
N SER A 279 -24.82 15.36 44.22
CA SER A 279 -24.25 14.38 45.15
C SER A 279 -23.98 14.94 46.55
N GLU A 280 -23.85 16.26 46.72
CA GLU A 280 -23.53 16.89 48.02
C GLU A 280 -24.73 16.95 48.98
N VAL A 281 -25.96 16.75 48.51
CA VAL A 281 -27.19 16.86 49.31
C VAL A 281 -27.24 15.85 50.47
N SER A 282 -26.44 14.78 50.44
CA SER A 282 -26.51 13.68 51.41
C SER A 282 -25.15 13.04 51.74
N VAL A 283 -24.29 13.76 52.47
CA VAL A 283 -23.04 13.19 53.03
C VAL A 283 -23.19 12.60 54.44
N ASP A 284 -24.41 12.21 54.86
CA ASP A 284 -24.70 11.85 56.27
C ASP A 284 -24.70 10.34 56.59
N GLY A 285 -24.51 9.47 55.61
CA GLY A 285 -24.48 8.00 55.80
C GLY A 285 -25.83 7.40 56.22
N SER A 286 -26.95 8.09 55.99
CA SER A 286 -28.30 7.62 56.31
C SER A 286 -28.92 6.73 55.20
N SER A 287 -30.04 6.08 55.50
CA SER A 287 -30.84 5.31 54.53
C SER A 287 -31.54 6.17 53.45
N LEU A 288 -31.28 7.48 53.43
CA LEU A 288 -31.84 8.46 52.48
C LEU A 288 -30.77 9.02 51.53
N GLU A 289 -29.65 8.33 51.37
CA GLU A 289 -28.58 8.72 50.44
C GLU A 289 -29.11 9.07 49.04
N GLY A 290 -28.74 10.26 48.59
CA GLY A 290 -29.14 10.92 47.35
C GLY A 290 -30.53 11.56 47.34
N ALA A 291 -31.07 11.92 48.51
CA ALA A 291 -32.39 12.52 48.64
C ALA A 291 -32.40 13.94 49.23
N LEU A 292 -33.15 14.81 48.55
CA LEU A 292 -33.57 16.14 48.96
C LEU A 292 -34.90 16.09 49.74
N VAL A 293 -34.91 16.61 50.95
CA VAL A 293 -36.10 16.75 51.80
C VAL A 293 -36.63 18.17 51.69
N LEU A 294 -37.86 18.28 51.17
CA LEU A 294 -38.62 19.52 51.07
C LEU A 294 -39.77 19.50 52.07
N ALA A 295 -39.83 20.49 52.95
CA ALA A 295 -40.91 20.66 53.91
C ALA A 295 -41.47 22.08 53.86
N ASN A 296 -42.73 22.22 54.31
CA ASN A 296 -43.31 23.55 54.46
C ASN A 296 -42.67 24.25 55.67
N GLY A 297 -42.33 25.53 55.52
CA GLY A 297 -42.00 26.39 56.65
C GLY A 297 -43.28 27.07 57.14
N THR A 298 -43.43 28.34 56.79
CA THR A 298 -44.60 29.17 57.12
C THR A 298 -45.32 29.63 55.86
N GLY A 299 -46.66 29.72 55.92
CA GLY A 299 -47.48 30.18 54.79
C GLY A 299 -47.69 29.12 53.69
N THR A 300 -47.86 29.59 52.44
CA THR A 300 -48.44 28.83 51.32
C THR A 300 -47.49 28.57 50.14
N ILE A 301 -46.18 28.87 50.24
CA ILE A 301 -45.24 28.80 49.11
C ILE A 301 -45.30 27.47 48.36
N LEU A 302 -45.35 26.33 49.05
CA LEU A 302 -45.43 25.03 48.38
C LEU A 302 -46.69 24.90 47.53
N THR A 303 -47.85 25.30 48.05
CA THR A 303 -49.11 25.26 47.30
C THR A 303 -49.11 26.25 46.14
N ASP A 304 -48.64 27.47 46.36
CA ASP A 304 -48.64 28.53 45.35
C ASP A 304 -47.70 28.19 44.16
N ALA A 305 -46.52 27.61 44.45
CA ALA A 305 -45.57 27.15 43.43
C ALA A 305 -45.91 25.77 42.84
N GLY A 306 -46.94 25.09 43.35
CA GLY A 306 -47.34 23.76 42.89
C GLY A 306 -46.34 22.65 43.25
N LEU A 307 -45.73 22.73 44.42
CA LEU A 307 -44.79 21.79 45.02
C LEU A 307 -45.46 21.01 46.15
N THR A 308 -45.01 19.79 46.41
CA THR A 308 -45.50 18.96 47.52
C THR A 308 -44.35 18.70 48.49
N ALA A 309 -44.61 18.78 49.80
CA ALA A 309 -43.62 18.39 50.81
C ALA A 309 -43.33 16.88 50.70
N GLY A 310 -42.06 16.50 50.78
CA GLY A 310 -41.64 15.11 50.62
C GLY A 310 -40.14 14.95 50.44
N THR A 311 -39.76 13.71 50.16
CA THR A 311 -38.39 13.30 49.88
C THR A 311 -38.27 13.04 48.38
N TYR A 312 -37.33 13.71 47.72
CA TYR A 312 -37.11 13.66 46.28
C TYR A 312 -35.66 13.28 46.00
N TYR A 313 -35.42 12.33 45.12
CA TYR A 313 -34.05 11.90 44.82
C TYR A 313 -33.50 12.62 43.60
N TYR A 314 -32.20 12.91 43.60
CA TYR A 314 -31.53 13.52 42.44
C TYR A 314 -31.39 12.50 41.27
N PRO A 315 -31.06 12.94 40.04
CA PRO A 315 -30.87 12.06 38.88
C PRO A 315 -29.77 11.02 39.10
N ARG A 316 -29.99 9.73 38.88
CA ARG A 316 -28.96 8.69 39.16
C ARG A 316 -28.36 8.09 37.89
N LEU A 317 -27.05 7.92 37.87
CA LEU A 317 -26.37 6.97 36.97
C LEU A 317 -26.35 5.59 37.62
N GLN A 318 -26.80 4.57 36.90
CA GLN A 318 -26.64 3.17 37.29
C GLN A 318 -26.00 2.41 36.13
N GLN A 319 -24.93 1.67 36.41
CA GLN A 319 -24.24 0.83 35.44
C GLN A 319 -24.38 -0.61 35.92
N SER A 320 -25.19 -1.41 35.21
CA SER A 320 -25.50 -2.77 35.65
C SER A 320 -25.91 -3.68 34.50
N GLN A 321 -25.91 -4.98 34.75
CA GLN A 321 -26.33 -5.99 33.78
C GLN A 321 -27.81 -5.81 33.41
N HIS A 322 -28.20 -6.20 32.20
CA HIS A 322 -29.55 -5.97 31.67
C HIS A 322 -30.70 -6.59 32.49
N TYR A 323 -30.42 -7.54 33.37
CA TYR A 323 -31.40 -8.19 34.27
C TYR A 323 -31.44 -7.59 35.68
N SER A 324 -30.55 -6.64 35.98
CA SER A 324 -30.53 -5.87 37.23
C SER A 324 -31.12 -4.49 36.98
N ASN A 325 -32.40 -4.47 36.58
CA ASN A 325 -33.12 -3.27 36.17
C ASN A 325 -33.24 -2.26 37.32
N PRO A 326 -33.06 -0.95 37.05
CA PRO A 326 -33.32 0.07 38.05
C PRO A 326 -34.79 0.12 38.50
N ARG A 327 -35.01 0.46 39.78
CA ARG A 327 -36.33 0.62 40.42
C ARG A 327 -36.63 2.09 40.69
N TRP A 328 -37.04 2.81 39.63
CA TRP A 328 -37.15 4.28 39.64
C TRP A 328 -38.58 4.81 39.45
N LYS A 329 -39.59 3.93 39.43
CA LYS A 329 -40.99 4.33 39.28
C LYS A 329 -41.49 5.05 40.53
N SER A 330 -42.55 5.83 40.40
CA SER A 330 -43.17 6.52 41.55
C SER A 330 -43.62 5.59 42.68
N THR A 331 -43.88 4.31 42.38
CA THR A 331 -44.26 3.28 43.35
C THR A 331 -43.09 2.59 44.04
N ASP A 332 -41.85 2.81 43.56
CA ASP A 332 -40.65 2.24 44.15
C ASP A 332 -40.20 3.05 45.38
N THR A 333 -39.31 2.48 46.19
CA THR A 333 -38.82 3.12 47.43
C THR A 333 -37.87 4.28 47.19
N ALA A 334 -37.29 4.35 45.98
CA ALA A 334 -36.30 5.34 45.59
C ALA A 334 -36.59 5.85 44.15
N PRO A 335 -37.73 6.52 43.92
CA PRO A 335 -38.10 7.03 42.60
C PRO A 335 -37.03 8.02 42.11
N ARG A 336 -36.78 8.06 40.80
CA ARG A 336 -35.78 8.98 40.21
C ARG A 336 -36.42 9.91 39.17
N PRO A 337 -35.92 11.15 39.04
CA PRO A 337 -36.44 12.13 38.10
C PRO A 337 -36.07 11.76 36.66
N THR A 338 -36.79 12.36 35.72
CA THR A 338 -36.44 12.33 34.29
C THR A 338 -34.99 12.77 34.11
N GLY A 339 -34.26 12.08 33.25
CA GLY A 339 -32.83 12.34 33.01
C GLY A 339 -31.89 11.36 33.69
N SER A 340 -32.37 10.54 34.63
CA SER A 340 -31.57 9.45 35.19
C SER A 340 -31.18 8.45 34.10
N VAL A 341 -29.98 7.86 34.19
CA VAL A 341 -29.40 7.04 33.11
C VAL A 341 -29.05 5.65 33.62
N TRP A 342 -29.50 4.64 32.89
CA TRP A 342 -29.07 3.26 33.05
C TRP A 342 -28.16 2.86 31.90
N ILE A 343 -26.89 2.56 32.19
CA ILE A 343 -25.98 1.94 31.25
C ILE A 343 -26.04 0.43 31.45
N LYS A 344 -26.57 -0.27 30.44
CA LYS A 344 -26.62 -1.74 30.43
C LYS A 344 -25.24 -2.29 30.06
N THR A 345 -24.59 -3.02 30.95
CA THR A 345 -23.22 -3.52 30.74
C THR A 345 -23.12 -4.83 29.93
N THR A 346 -24.24 -5.33 29.42
CA THR A 346 -24.32 -6.56 28.61
C THR A 346 -24.94 -6.27 27.26
N ALA A 347 -24.46 -6.89 26.18
CA ALA A 347 -24.88 -6.63 24.79
C ALA A 347 -26.38 -6.86 24.47
N VAL A 348 -27.12 -7.58 25.33
CA VAL A 348 -28.53 -7.93 25.11
C VAL A 348 -29.44 -6.69 25.24
N ASN A 349 -30.53 -6.64 24.45
CA ASN A 349 -31.56 -5.59 24.50
C ASN A 349 -31.00 -4.16 24.37
N ASN A 350 -30.19 -3.94 23.33
CA ASN A 350 -29.49 -2.68 23.04
C ASN A 350 -28.53 -2.24 24.15
N GLY A 351 -28.03 -3.16 24.97
CA GLY A 351 -26.99 -2.85 25.94
C GLY A 351 -25.61 -2.68 25.30
N ALA A 352 -24.62 -2.36 26.13
CA ALA A 352 -23.29 -2.03 25.68
C ALA A 352 -22.54 -3.26 25.14
N GLU A 353 -21.84 -3.05 24.04
CA GLU A 353 -21.03 -4.02 23.31
C GLU A 353 -19.88 -3.23 22.67
N ILE A 354 -18.70 -3.27 23.28
CA ILE A 354 -17.53 -2.54 22.81
C ILE A 354 -16.73 -3.46 21.89
N VAL A 355 -16.65 -3.10 20.61
CA VAL A 355 -16.04 -3.92 19.57
C VAL A 355 -14.60 -3.48 19.36
N VAL A 356 -13.68 -4.33 19.81
CA VAL A 356 -12.24 -4.12 19.64
C VAL A 356 -11.69 -5.19 18.70
N LYS A 357 -10.97 -4.77 17.67
CA LYS A 357 -10.38 -5.63 16.64
C LYS A 357 -8.85 -5.58 16.70
N ARG A 358 -8.18 -6.69 16.36
CA ARG A 358 -6.72 -6.80 16.26
C ARG A 358 -6.31 -7.15 14.83
N TYR A 359 -5.30 -6.47 14.31
CA TYR A 359 -4.79 -6.72 12.97
C TYR A 359 -3.75 -7.85 12.93
N ASN A 360 -3.76 -8.64 11.85
CA ASN A 360 -2.76 -9.66 11.55
C ASN A 360 -2.18 -9.43 10.15
N SER A 361 -0.91 -9.02 10.08
CA SER A 361 -0.21 -8.69 8.82
C SER A 361 0.15 -9.90 7.97
N THR A 362 0.01 -11.13 8.47
CA THR A 362 0.22 -12.35 7.67
C THR A 362 -1.02 -12.70 6.85
N THR A 363 -2.21 -12.41 7.39
CA THR A 363 -3.49 -12.71 6.73
C THR A 363 -4.16 -11.49 6.13
N ASN A 364 -3.69 -10.28 6.44
CA ASN A 364 -4.32 -8.99 6.13
C ASN A 364 -5.79 -8.91 6.57
N VAL A 365 -6.04 -9.26 7.84
CA VAL A 365 -7.41 -9.31 8.41
C VAL A 365 -7.45 -8.70 9.80
N TRP A 366 -8.45 -7.87 10.04
CA TRP A 366 -8.88 -7.45 11.38
C TRP A 366 -9.79 -8.51 12.00
N THR A 367 -9.43 -9.01 13.18
CA THR A 367 -10.23 -10.00 13.92
C THR A 367 -10.80 -9.39 15.19
N THR A 368 -12.11 -9.52 15.41
CA THR A 368 -12.76 -9.06 16.65
C THR A 368 -12.29 -9.88 17.86
N THR A 369 -11.87 -9.18 18.91
CA THR A 369 -11.51 -9.76 20.20
C THR A 369 -12.61 -9.44 21.22
N SER A 370 -13.07 -10.46 21.95
CA SER A 370 -14.12 -10.31 22.96
C SER A 370 -13.64 -9.42 24.11
N ALA A 371 -14.39 -8.36 24.42
CA ALA A 371 -14.11 -7.42 25.52
C ALA A 371 -15.35 -7.25 26.43
N PRO A 372 -15.62 -8.19 27.36
CA PRO A 372 -16.74 -8.08 28.29
C PRO A 372 -16.57 -6.89 29.26
N ILE A 373 -17.67 -6.31 29.73
CA ILE A 373 -17.67 -5.10 30.55
C ILE A 373 -17.87 -5.45 32.04
N TYR A 374 -16.95 -5.01 32.89
CA TYR A 374 -16.94 -5.24 34.33
C TYR A 374 -16.55 -3.97 35.10
N GLU A 375 -16.81 -3.94 36.41
CA GLU A 375 -16.53 -2.76 37.25
C GLU A 375 -15.04 -2.56 37.55
N ASN A 376 -14.30 -3.66 37.67
CA ASN A 376 -12.92 -3.65 38.14
C ASN A 376 -12.26 -5.01 37.87
N ASP A 377 -10.94 -5.06 38.01
CA ASP A 377 -10.13 -6.25 37.73
C ASP A 377 -10.59 -7.50 38.48
N ARG A 378 -10.87 -7.42 39.79
CA ARG A 378 -11.30 -8.59 40.59
C ARG A 378 -12.63 -9.16 40.11
N THR A 379 -13.56 -8.30 39.68
CA THR A 379 -14.82 -8.72 39.05
C THR A 379 -14.55 -9.35 37.68
N ALA A 380 -13.65 -8.80 36.88
CA ALA A 380 -13.24 -9.39 35.61
C ALA A 380 -12.61 -10.78 35.81
N LEU A 381 -11.68 -10.91 36.76
CA LEU A 381 -11.01 -12.17 37.11
C LEU A 381 -12.01 -13.25 37.54
N LYS A 382 -12.97 -12.93 38.43
CA LYS A 382 -14.02 -13.88 38.83
C LYS A 382 -14.83 -14.38 37.64
N ASN A 383 -15.20 -13.51 36.70
CA ASN A 383 -16.07 -13.88 35.59
C ASN A 383 -15.32 -14.57 34.44
N ILE A 384 -14.05 -14.23 34.21
CA ILE A 384 -13.21 -14.79 33.14
C ILE A 384 -12.53 -16.09 33.59
N ASP A 385 -11.95 -16.14 34.79
CA ASP A 385 -11.26 -17.30 35.36
C ASP A 385 -11.67 -17.56 36.83
N PRO A 386 -12.91 -18.01 37.07
CA PRO A 386 -13.41 -18.26 38.42
C PRO A 386 -12.59 -19.30 39.20
N SER A 387 -11.96 -20.26 38.51
CA SER A 387 -11.21 -21.37 39.11
C SER A 387 -9.75 -21.04 39.44
N GLY A 388 -9.08 -20.25 38.59
CA GLY A 388 -7.66 -19.91 38.74
C GLY A 388 -7.41 -18.54 39.36
N GLY A 389 -8.41 -17.66 39.45
CA GLY A 389 -8.23 -16.32 40.03
C GLY A 389 -7.44 -15.34 39.16
N GLY A 390 -7.09 -15.73 37.92
CA GLY A 390 -6.30 -14.94 36.98
C GLY A 390 -5.17 -15.71 36.32
N GLU A 391 -4.71 -16.80 36.94
CA GLU A 391 -3.56 -17.59 36.48
C GLU A 391 -3.77 -18.17 35.06
N ASN A 392 -4.99 -18.56 34.71
CA ASN A 392 -5.28 -19.19 33.41
C ASN A 392 -5.70 -18.21 32.31
N VAL A 393 -5.76 -16.91 32.61
CA VAL A 393 -6.13 -15.89 31.63
C VAL A 393 -4.97 -15.67 30.68
N ALA A 394 -5.18 -15.99 29.40
CA ALA A 394 -4.16 -15.80 28.37
C ALA A 394 -3.80 -14.31 28.20
N ALA A 395 -2.52 -14.03 27.91
CA ALA A 395 -2.09 -12.72 27.43
C ALA A 395 -2.97 -12.24 26.27
N ASP A 396 -3.14 -10.92 26.17
CA ASP A 396 -4.00 -10.21 25.21
C ASP A 396 -5.53 -10.43 25.38
N THR A 397 -5.98 -11.15 26.42
CA THR A 397 -7.41 -11.19 26.78
C THR A 397 -7.89 -9.79 27.18
N LEU A 398 -9.00 -9.34 26.61
CA LEU A 398 -9.55 -8.00 26.87
C LEU A 398 -10.68 -8.03 27.91
N TYR A 399 -10.85 -6.91 28.61
CA TYR A 399 -12.11 -6.54 29.24
C TYR A 399 -12.25 -5.01 29.26
N VAL A 400 -13.47 -4.50 29.43
CA VAL A 400 -13.75 -3.08 29.57
C VAL A 400 -14.14 -2.76 31.00
N GLN A 401 -13.41 -1.85 31.64
CA GLN A 401 -13.77 -1.33 32.95
C GLN A 401 -14.78 -0.18 32.80
N TYR A 402 -15.95 -0.30 33.43
CA TYR A 402 -16.85 0.83 33.61
C TYR A 402 -16.53 1.61 34.88
N ASP A 403 -16.81 2.92 34.90
CA ASP A 403 -16.44 3.81 36.02
C ASP A 403 -14.96 3.65 36.39
N SER A 404 -14.10 3.77 35.38
CA SER A 404 -12.65 3.60 35.50
C SER A 404 -11.97 4.58 36.47
N THR A 405 -12.68 5.63 36.90
CA THR A 405 -12.23 6.61 37.89
C THR A 405 -12.77 6.33 39.29
N GLU A 406 -13.65 5.33 39.46
CA GLU A 406 -14.33 4.99 40.71
C GLU A 406 -15.02 6.21 41.34
N ALA A 407 -15.66 7.02 40.51
CA ALA A 407 -16.26 8.31 40.87
C ALA A 407 -17.74 8.37 40.49
N ASP A 408 -18.39 7.21 40.29
CA ASP A 408 -19.78 7.10 39.82
C ASP A 408 -20.03 7.83 38.47
N ASN A 409 -19.00 7.88 37.62
CA ASN A 409 -19.04 8.55 36.31
C ASN A 409 -19.16 7.55 35.15
N ALA A 410 -19.78 7.99 34.05
CA ALA A 410 -19.93 7.18 32.85
C ALA A 410 -18.64 7.18 32.01
N THR A 411 -17.78 6.20 32.27
CA THR A 411 -16.54 5.95 31.51
C THR A 411 -16.43 4.48 31.13
N PHE A 412 -15.74 4.20 30.02
CA PHE A 412 -15.35 2.85 29.60
C PHE A 412 -13.86 2.83 29.24
N LYS A 413 -13.07 2.07 29.98
CA LYS A 413 -11.64 1.90 29.69
C LYS A 413 -11.33 0.47 29.30
N VAL A 414 -10.68 0.28 28.16
CA VAL A 414 -10.31 -1.06 27.69
C VAL A 414 -8.98 -1.46 28.32
N TYR A 415 -8.93 -2.67 28.88
CA TYR A 415 -7.73 -3.29 29.45
C TYR A 415 -7.41 -4.57 28.70
N TYR A 416 -6.12 -4.88 28.59
CA TYR A 416 -5.65 -6.18 28.11
C TYR A 416 -4.79 -6.87 29.16
N ARG A 417 -4.75 -8.21 29.08
CA ARG A 417 -3.91 -9.05 29.93
C ARG A 417 -2.45 -8.98 29.44
N TYR A 418 -1.57 -8.37 30.22
CA TYR A 418 -0.13 -8.24 29.96
C TYR A 418 0.59 -9.60 29.89
N ALA A 419 0.32 -10.49 30.84
CA ALA A 419 0.94 -11.80 30.93
C ALA A 419 -0.01 -12.87 31.49
N THR A 420 0.18 -14.12 31.05
CA THR A 420 -0.47 -15.32 31.62
C THR A 420 0.23 -15.74 32.92
N GLY A 421 -0.52 -16.29 33.87
CA GLY A 421 0.03 -16.76 35.15
C GLY A 421 0.06 -15.68 36.23
N ASP A 422 1.04 -15.77 37.12
CA ASP A 422 1.23 -14.88 38.27
C ASP A 422 1.35 -13.40 37.88
N THR A 423 0.83 -12.51 38.73
CA THR A 423 1.10 -11.07 38.59
C THR A 423 2.42 -10.78 39.27
N ILE A 424 3.44 -10.42 38.49
CA ILE A 424 4.79 -10.17 38.99
C ILE A 424 5.19 -8.74 38.67
N VAL A 425 5.47 -7.96 39.70
CA VAL A 425 5.97 -6.58 39.60
C VAL A 425 7.39 -6.58 40.15
N THR A 426 8.34 -6.09 39.36
CA THR A 426 9.75 -5.97 39.77
C THR A 426 10.16 -4.51 39.65
N THR A 427 10.80 -3.97 40.68
CA THR A 427 11.23 -2.57 40.73
C THR A 427 12.38 -2.32 39.76
N GLU A 428 12.52 -1.09 39.24
CA GLU A 428 13.63 -0.75 38.34
C GLU A 428 14.98 -0.71 39.08
N ASN A 429 16.06 -1.07 38.38
CA ASN A 429 17.43 -1.04 38.88
C ASN A 429 18.07 0.35 38.65
N ASP A 430 17.40 1.42 39.04
CA ASP A 430 18.02 2.75 38.98
C ASP A 430 18.90 2.94 40.22
N THR A 431 20.21 2.75 40.01
CA THR A 431 21.47 3.11 40.71
C THR A 431 21.52 3.70 42.15
N THR A 432 20.41 3.86 42.86
CA THR A 432 20.32 4.21 44.28
C THR A 432 19.64 3.06 45.03
N THR A 433 20.35 2.44 45.97
CA THR A 433 19.73 1.47 46.89
C THR A 433 18.54 2.13 47.61
N PRO A 434 17.34 1.53 47.57
CA PRO A 434 16.17 2.02 48.30
C PRO A 434 16.51 2.33 49.76
N THR A 435 16.15 3.52 50.23
CA THR A 435 16.37 3.93 51.62
C THR A 435 15.02 4.05 52.30
N PHE A 436 14.70 3.13 53.21
CA PHE A 436 13.45 3.14 53.96
C PHE A 436 13.61 3.85 55.30
N VAL A 437 12.51 4.34 55.87
CA VAL A 437 12.47 4.92 57.21
C VAL A 437 11.63 4.03 58.14
N GLY A 438 12.21 3.65 59.28
CA GLY A 438 11.52 2.82 60.26
C GLY A 438 10.27 3.49 60.84
N SER A 439 9.25 2.71 61.16
CA SER A 439 7.91 3.13 61.62
C SER A 439 7.01 3.78 60.58
N GLU A 440 7.47 3.97 59.34
CA GLU A 440 6.58 4.29 58.23
C GLU A 440 5.64 3.12 57.93
N THR A 441 4.49 3.41 57.32
CA THR A 441 3.42 2.42 57.15
C THR A 441 2.78 2.50 55.79
N PHE A 442 2.40 1.34 55.26
CA PHE A 442 1.56 1.19 54.08
C PHE A 442 0.54 0.08 54.32
N THR A 443 -0.43 -0.06 53.43
CA THR A 443 -1.44 -1.12 53.48
C THR A 443 -1.36 -2.02 52.27
N ILE A 444 -1.75 -3.29 52.45
CA ILE A 444 -1.85 -4.29 51.39
C ILE A 444 -3.28 -4.81 51.34
N GLN A 445 -3.84 -4.86 50.13
CA GLN A 445 -5.05 -5.61 49.80
C GLN A 445 -4.79 -6.53 48.61
N ALA A 446 -5.43 -7.69 48.57
CA ALA A 446 -5.27 -8.62 47.46
C ALA A 446 -6.60 -9.26 47.05
N SER A 447 -6.67 -9.66 45.78
CA SER A 447 -7.81 -10.41 45.26
C SER A 447 -7.76 -11.90 45.64
N ALA A 448 -8.87 -12.60 45.48
CA ALA A 448 -8.96 -14.04 45.66
C ALA A 448 -9.79 -14.67 44.54
N LYS A 449 -9.49 -15.93 44.21
CA LYS A 449 -10.29 -16.70 43.24
C LYS A 449 -11.78 -16.71 43.59
N ASN A 450 -12.62 -16.65 42.55
CA ASN A 450 -14.08 -16.63 42.65
C ASN A 450 -14.66 -15.52 43.57
N SER A 451 -13.94 -14.41 43.77
CA SER A 451 -14.37 -13.29 44.61
C SER A 451 -14.49 -11.99 43.81
N THR A 452 -15.50 -11.17 44.11
CA THR A 452 -15.57 -9.75 43.67
C THR A 452 -14.99 -8.81 44.70
N GLU A 453 -14.52 -9.31 45.85
CA GLU A 453 -14.01 -8.50 46.96
C GLU A 453 -12.50 -8.68 47.11
N LEU A 454 -11.80 -7.61 47.50
CA LEU A 454 -10.44 -7.68 48.01
C LEU A 454 -10.43 -8.09 49.48
N THR A 455 -9.28 -8.54 49.98
CA THR A 455 -9.06 -8.65 51.43
C THR A 455 -9.25 -7.29 52.12
N SER A 456 -9.60 -7.30 53.41
CA SER A 456 -9.47 -6.10 54.24
C SER A 456 -8.03 -5.58 54.19
N ALA A 457 -7.87 -4.26 54.19
CA ALA A 457 -6.55 -3.63 54.21
C ALA A 457 -5.76 -4.03 55.46
N VAL A 458 -4.56 -4.57 55.26
CA VAL A 458 -3.64 -4.94 56.33
C VAL A 458 -2.51 -3.90 56.38
N THR A 459 -2.35 -3.23 57.51
CA THR A 459 -1.27 -2.26 57.72
C THR A 459 0.05 -2.98 57.98
N VAL A 460 1.07 -2.61 57.21
CA VAL A 460 2.46 -2.98 57.39
C VAL A 460 3.18 -1.80 58.04
N SER A 461 4.05 -2.09 59.01
CA SER A 461 4.92 -1.09 59.64
C SER A 461 6.36 -1.46 59.38
N MET A 462 7.13 -0.55 58.78
CA MET A 462 8.54 -0.75 58.48
C MET A 462 9.34 -0.95 59.77
N SER A 463 9.99 -2.11 59.90
CA SER A 463 10.81 -2.50 61.05
C SER A 463 12.25 -2.00 60.93
N GLY A 464 12.71 -1.67 59.73
CA GLY A 464 14.07 -1.22 59.44
C GLY A 464 14.17 -0.31 58.21
N THR A 465 15.40 -0.16 57.70
CA THR A 465 15.74 0.81 56.65
C THR A 465 16.22 0.14 55.36
N THR A 466 16.20 -1.19 55.28
CA THR A 466 16.77 -1.96 54.16
C THR A 466 15.69 -2.66 53.31
N VAL A 467 16.06 -3.02 52.08
CA VAL A 467 15.23 -3.84 51.17
C VAL A 467 14.81 -5.18 51.81
N ALA A 468 15.70 -5.79 52.60
CA ALA A 468 15.39 -7.03 53.30
C ALA A 468 14.33 -6.82 54.40
N ASP A 469 14.34 -5.65 55.06
CA ASP A 469 13.32 -5.29 56.05
C ASP A 469 11.96 -5.11 55.36
N PHE A 470 11.89 -4.37 54.23
CA PHE A 470 10.67 -4.22 53.45
C PHE A 470 10.05 -5.57 53.06
N VAL A 471 10.86 -6.48 52.49
CA VAL A 471 10.39 -7.81 52.07
C VAL A 471 9.95 -8.66 53.27
N SER A 472 10.67 -8.58 54.39
CA SER A 472 10.31 -9.28 55.63
C SER A 472 8.99 -8.77 56.21
N ASP A 473 8.81 -7.45 56.27
CA ASP A 473 7.62 -6.79 56.82
C ASP A 473 6.40 -7.04 55.94
N PHE A 474 6.56 -6.97 54.61
CA PHE A 474 5.53 -7.30 53.63
C PHE A 474 5.01 -8.73 53.83
N ASN A 475 5.90 -9.71 53.89
CA ASN A 475 5.51 -11.11 54.06
C ASN A 475 4.96 -11.40 55.47
N SER A 476 5.43 -10.68 56.49
CA SER A 476 4.92 -10.80 57.87
C SER A 476 3.49 -10.28 58.03
N ALA A 477 3.03 -9.40 57.14
CA ALA A 477 1.63 -8.97 57.05
C ALA A 477 0.67 -10.13 56.75
N ASN A 478 1.17 -11.22 56.15
CA ASN A 478 0.45 -12.46 55.90
C ASN A 478 -0.88 -12.25 55.12
N VAL A 479 -0.85 -11.34 54.15
CA VAL A 479 -1.97 -11.16 53.20
C VAL A 479 -2.00 -12.34 52.24
N ALA A 480 -3.18 -12.94 52.07
CA ALA A 480 -3.34 -14.12 51.22
C ALA A 480 -2.97 -13.81 49.76
N ASN A 481 -2.33 -14.77 49.10
CA ASN A 481 -1.94 -14.74 47.70
C ASN A 481 -0.85 -13.72 47.33
N THR A 482 -0.26 -13.02 48.30
CA THR A 482 0.82 -12.04 48.05
C THR A 482 2.16 -12.55 48.58
N GLU A 483 3.22 -12.35 47.81
CA GLU A 483 4.59 -12.65 48.21
C GLU A 483 5.51 -11.51 47.77
N ALA A 484 6.48 -11.14 48.61
CA ALA A 484 7.59 -10.26 48.23
C ALA A 484 8.91 -11.02 48.31
N SER A 485 9.85 -10.71 47.42
CA SER A 485 11.20 -11.30 47.38
C SER A 485 12.22 -10.30 46.85
N VAL A 486 13.51 -10.65 46.97
CA VAL A 486 14.62 -9.91 46.37
C VAL A 486 15.19 -10.73 45.22
N THR A 487 15.33 -10.13 44.03
CA THR A 487 15.91 -10.81 42.86
C THR A 487 17.40 -11.05 43.07
N SER A 488 18.02 -11.89 42.22
CA SER A 488 19.48 -12.08 42.23
C SER A 488 20.27 -10.80 41.96
N SER A 489 19.61 -9.78 41.39
CA SER A 489 20.17 -8.47 41.05
C SER A 489 19.91 -7.42 42.14
N GLY A 490 19.20 -7.77 43.22
CA GLY A 490 18.93 -6.88 44.35
C GLY A 490 17.64 -6.07 44.27
N GLU A 491 16.79 -6.28 43.27
CA GLU A 491 15.50 -5.58 43.12
C GLU A 491 14.41 -6.20 44.00
N ILE A 492 13.41 -5.41 44.39
CA ILE A 492 12.22 -5.92 45.06
C ILE A 492 11.27 -6.49 43.99
N GLN A 493 10.78 -7.70 44.23
CA GLN A 493 9.75 -8.32 43.41
C GLN A 493 8.53 -8.64 44.26
N ILE A 494 7.37 -8.10 43.88
CA ILE A 494 6.07 -8.40 44.46
C ILE A 494 5.28 -9.30 43.52
N LYS A 495 4.62 -10.31 44.09
CA LYS A 495 3.92 -11.36 43.36
C LYS A 495 2.52 -11.57 43.90
N HIS A 496 1.54 -11.70 43.01
CA HIS A 496 0.26 -12.35 43.30
C HIS A 496 0.25 -13.79 42.77
N THR A 497 0.19 -14.79 43.64
CA THR A 497 0.38 -16.22 43.33
C THR A 497 -0.79 -16.92 42.61
N GLN A 498 -1.76 -16.14 42.14
CA GLN A 498 -2.95 -16.62 41.40
C GLN A 498 -3.22 -15.74 40.18
N GLY A 499 -2.26 -14.90 39.77
CA GLY A 499 -2.45 -13.95 38.67
C GLY A 499 -3.46 -12.83 38.94
N GLY A 500 -3.75 -12.57 40.22
CA GLY A 500 -4.73 -11.58 40.68
C GLY A 500 -4.15 -10.18 40.85
N VAL A 501 -4.86 -9.35 41.62
CA VAL A 501 -4.55 -7.92 41.83
C VAL A 501 -4.07 -7.68 43.25
N ILE A 502 -3.06 -6.83 43.41
CA ILE A 502 -2.60 -6.30 44.70
C ILE A 502 -2.81 -4.78 44.69
N ILE A 503 -3.35 -4.23 45.78
CA ILE A 503 -3.42 -2.79 45.99
C ILE A 503 -2.49 -2.43 47.15
N LEU A 504 -1.62 -1.44 46.92
CA LEU A 504 -0.72 -0.87 47.90
C LEU A 504 -1.06 0.60 48.12
N LYS A 505 -0.98 1.07 49.36
CA LYS A 505 -1.22 2.47 49.70
C LYS A 505 -0.34 2.90 50.86
N ASP A 506 0.47 3.93 50.68
CA ASP A 506 1.22 4.56 51.77
C ASP A 506 0.26 5.25 52.75
N THR A 507 0.37 4.93 54.04
CA THR A 507 -0.48 5.51 55.11
C THR A 507 0.26 6.46 56.03
N SER A 508 1.60 6.34 56.11
CA SER A 508 2.48 7.30 56.77
C SER A 508 3.88 7.16 56.17
N GLY A 509 4.48 8.27 55.73
CA GLY A 509 5.74 8.23 54.98
C GLY A 509 5.52 7.80 53.53
N THR A 510 6.57 7.29 52.87
CA THR A 510 6.52 6.87 51.46
C THR A 510 7.14 5.49 51.20
N PRO A 511 6.95 4.46 52.05
CA PRO A 511 7.69 3.20 51.93
C PRO A 511 7.43 2.43 50.62
N VAL A 512 6.24 2.52 50.01
CA VAL A 512 5.96 1.90 48.70
C VAL A 512 6.66 2.64 47.58
N ALA A 513 6.64 3.98 47.61
CA ALA A 513 7.38 4.79 46.63
C ALA A 513 8.91 4.65 46.80
N ASP A 514 9.40 4.58 48.04
CA ASP A 514 10.83 4.37 48.36
C ASP A 514 11.30 2.99 47.89
N ALA A 515 10.41 1.99 47.87
CA ALA A 515 10.68 0.69 47.25
C ALA A 515 10.84 0.78 45.72
N GLY A 516 10.51 1.90 45.09
CA GLY A 516 10.53 2.07 43.64
C GLY A 516 9.28 1.51 42.95
N ILE A 517 8.19 1.30 43.68
CA ILE A 517 6.92 0.83 43.12
C ILE A 517 6.09 2.06 42.77
N SER A 518 5.87 2.30 41.47
CA SER A 518 5.09 3.43 40.99
C SER A 518 4.37 3.08 39.70
N SER A 519 3.47 3.95 39.24
CA SER A 519 2.78 3.80 37.95
C SER A 519 3.66 3.96 36.71
N SER A 520 4.99 4.14 36.87
CA SER A 520 5.96 4.05 35.77
C SER A 520 6.24 2.60 35.36
N LEU A 521 5.99 1.63 36.24
CA LEU A 521 6.17 0.20 35.96
C LEU A 521 5.02 -0.32 35.08
N ASP A 522 5.33 -1.17 34.10
CA ASP A 522 4.40 -1.61 33.05
C ASP A 522 3.06 -2.16 33.56
N ASN A 523 3.07 -2.92 34.66
CA ASN A 523 1.89 -3.56 35.25
C ASN A 523 1.47 -2.97 36.61
N VAL A 524 1.76 -1.67 36.80
CA VAL A 524 1.34 -0.88 37.95
C VAL A 524 0.61 0.37 37.48
N ARG A 525 -0.51 0.70 38.12
CA ARG A 525 -1.29 1.90 37.77
C ARG A 525 -1.81 2.61 39.01
N ALA A 526 -2.04 3.91 38.89
CA ALA A 526 -2.70 4.68 39.94
C ALA A 526 -4.18 4.27 40.07
N GLY A 527 -4.62 4.08 41.31
CA GLY A 527 -6.02 3.99 41.73
C GLY A 527 -6.51 5.30 42.33
N ASN A 528 -7.64 5.26 43.03
CA ASN A 528 -8.15 6.38 43.83
C ASN A 528 -7.33 6.58 45.10
N ASP A 529 -7.45 7.75 45.74
CA ASP A 529 -6.86 8.05 47.04
C ASP A 529 -5.39 7.65 47.21
N SER A 530 -4.56 7.86 46.17
CA SER A 530 -3.12 7.49 46.10
C SER A 530 -2.80 5.99 46.14
N ASP A 531 -3.78 5.13 45.87
CA ASP A 531 -3.58 3.70 45.74
C ASP A 531 -2.72 3.36 44.50
N LEU A 532 -1.91 2.32 44.61
CA LEU A 532 -1.19 1.69 43.50
C LEU A 532 -1.73 0.29 43.28
N ILE A 533 -2.26 0.06 42.07
CA ILE A 533 -2.84 -1.20 41.66
C ILE A 533 -1.81 -1.96 40.83
N LEU A 534 -1.34 -3.08 41.37
CA LEU A 534 -0.45 -4.03 40.73
C LEU A 534 -1.31 -5.11 40.09
N SER A 535 -1.31 -5.18 38.76
CA SER A 535 -2.20 -6.07 38.02
C SER A 535 -1.66 -6.38 36.63
N ASN A 536 -1.81 -7.64 36.21
CA ASN A 536 -1.58 -8.01 34.82
C ASN A 536 -2.64 -7.44 33.86
N TYR A 537 -3.66 -6.71 34.31
CA TYR A 537 -4.50 -5.91 33.42
C TYR A 537 -3.96 -4.49 33.29
N VAL A 538 -3.58 -4.14 32.07
CA VAL A 538 -2.98 -2.85 31.72
C VAL A 538 -3.84 -2.12 30.67
N PRO A 539 -3.91 -0.78 30.67
CA PRO A 539 -4.71 -0.04 29.69
C PRO A 539 -4.31 -0.37 28.25
N LEU A 540 -5.30 -0.61 27.39
CA LEU A 540 -5.06 -0.85 25.97
C LEU A 540 -4.84 0.46 25.22
N THR A 541 -3.81 0.53 24.40
CA THR A 541 -3.65 1.56 23.37
C THR A 541 -4.29 1.09 22.07
N TYR A 542 -5.21 1.89 21.52
CA TYR A 542 -5.93 1.57 20.29
C TYR A 542 -6.22 2.84 19.49
N THR A 543 -6.52 2.68 18.20
CA THR A 543 -7.08 3.73 17.36
C THR A 543 -8.60 3.60 17.34
N ALA A 544 -9.35 4.68 17.57
CA ALA A 544 -10.81 4.67 17.46
C ALA A 544 -11.23 5.30 16.12
N LYS A 545 -11.89 4.53 15.25
CA LYS A 545 -12.36 4.99 13.93
C LYS A 545 -13.61 4.21 13.51
N THR A 546 -14.40 4.80 12.62
CA THR A 546 -15.56 4.13 11.99
C THR A 546 -15.16 3.21 10.84
N SER A 547 -13.98 3.40 10.27
CA SER A 547 -13.40 2.56 9.23
C SER A 547 -12.11 1.93 9.74
N GLU A 548 -11.68 0.86 9.06
CA GLU A 548 -10.42 0.18 9.36
C GLU A 548 -9.25 1.19 9.40
N PRO A 549 -8.42 1.15 10.46
CA PRO A 549 -7.20 1.92 10.49
C PRO A 549 -6.26 1.46 9.39
N THR A 550 -5.70 2.44 8.70
CA THR A 550 -4.66 2.26 7.69
C THR A 550 -3.43 3.06 8.11
N GLN A 551 -2.34 2.82 7.39
CA GLN A 551 -1.13 3.65 7.46
C GLN A 551 -0.89 4.34 6.13
N ASP A 552 0.14 5.16 6.10
CA ASP A 552 0.70 5.64 4.86
C ASP A 552 1.31 4.46 4.08
N PRO A 553 1.21 4.47 2.74
CA PRO A 553 1.89 3.48 1.92
C PRO A 553 3.40 3.46 2.22
N ALA A 554 4.06 2.34 1.96
CA ALA A 554 5.52 2.33 2.01
C ALA A 554 6.10 3.26 0.93
N ASP A 555 7.24 3.89 1.22
CA ASP A 555 8.01 4.66 0.23
C ASP A 555 8.27 3.82 -1.03
N GLY A 556 8.11 4.45 -2.19
CA GLY A 556 8.25 3.77 -3.48
C GLY A 556 6.97 3.06 -3.95
N THR A 557 5.87 3.11 -3.19
CA THR A 557 4.59 2.51 -3.64
C THR A 557 4.08 3.20 -4.89
N TYR A 558 3.84 2.44 -5.97
CA TYR A 558 3.24 2.99 -7.18
C TYR A 558 1.73 3.12 -7.08
N TRP A 559 1.22 4.16 -7.74
CA TRP A 559 -0.20 4.38 -7.97
C TRP A 559 -0.44 4.83 -9.41
N TYR A 560 -1.06 3.98 -10.22
CA TYR A 560 -1.63 4.42 -11.49
C TYR A 560 -2.99 5.12 -11.24
N TYR A 561 -2.95 6.44 -11.08
CA TYR A 561 -4.16 7.24 -10.90
C TYR A 561 -4.90 7.36 -12.24
N SER A 562 -5.79 6.41 -12.51
CA SER A 562 -6.39 6.18 -13.83
C SER A 562 -7.48 7.20 -14.25
N ALA A 563 -7.71 8.24 -13.45
CA ALA A 563 -8.72 9.26 -13.73
C ALA A 563 -8.36 10.08 -14.98
N SER A 564 -9.02 9.76 -16.11
CA SER A 564 -8.81 10.45 -17.40
C SER A 564 -9.46 11.85 -17.48
N ASP A 565 -10.36 12.15 -16.55
CA ASP A 565 -11.19 13.35 -16.47
C ASP A 565 -10.68 14.40 -15.47
N GLN A 566 -9.57 14.14 -14.77
CA GLN A 566 -9.05 15.00 -13.71
C GLN A 566 -7.77 15.72 -14.18
N TRP A 567 -7.89 17.01 -14.51
CA TRP A 567 -6.79 17.84 -15.02
C TRP A 567 -6.72 19.17 -14.25
N ASP A 568 -5.69 19.35 -13.43
CA ASP A 568 -5.36 20.64 -12.80
C ASP A 568 -4.41 21.39 -13.74
N ILE A 569 -4.86 22.56 -14.22
CA ILE A 569 -4.09 23.40 -15.13
C ILE A 569 -3.88 24.76 -14.47
N MET A 570 -2.62 25.15 -14.39
CA MET A 570 -2.17 26.46 -13.95
C MET A 570 -1.69 27.28 -15.15
N ILE A 571 -1.53 28.59 -14.96
CA ILE A 571 -1.04 29.50 -15.99
C ILE A 571 0.07 30.39 -15.43
N GLN A 572 1.09 30.64 -16.24
CA GLN A 572 2.15 31.60 -15.91
C GLN A 572 1.59 33.02 -16.03
N ASP A 573 1.62 33.77 -14.93
CA ASP A 573 1.30 35.19 -14.95
C ASP A 573 2.23 35.98 -14.03
N GLY A 574 2.92 36.98 -14.60
CA GLY A 574 3.76 37.91 -13.85
C GLY A 574 4.92 37.27 -13.08
N GLY A 575 5.49 36.16 -13.58
CA GLY A 575 6.57 35.44 -12.91
C GLY A 575 6.10 34.51 -11.79
N THR A 576 4.81 34.14 -11.78
CA THR A 576 4.23 33.19 -10.81
C THR A 576 3.32 32.19 -11.51
N TRP A 577 3.23 30.97 -11.00
CA TRP A 577 2.17 30.03 -11.38
C TRP A 577 0.90 30.40 -10.64
N LYS A 578 -0.19 30.63 -11.37
CA LYS A 578 -1.50 30.96 -10.79
C LYS A 578 -2.55 29.92 -11.16
N GLY A 579 -3.53 29.73 -10.28
CA GLY A 579 -4.75 29.00 -10.61
C GLY A 579 -5.42 29.66 -11.82
N TYR A 580 -5.97 28.84 -12.73
CA TYR A 580 -6.42 29.32 -14.04
C TYR A 580 -7.39 30.51 -13.97
N GLN A 581 -8.35 30.47 -13.03
CA GLN A 581 -9.37 31.51 -12.87
C GLN A 581 -8.92 32.69 -11.99
N ASN A 582 -7.69 32.69 -11.47
CA ASN A 582 -7.13 33.84 -10.74
C ASN A 582 -6.50 34.90 -11.66
N VAL A 583 -6.57 34.71 -12.97
CA VAL A 583 -6.06 35.65 -13.97
C VAL A 583 -7.25 36.31 -14.68
N SER A 584 -7.49 37.59 -14.39
CA SER A 584 -8.60 38.35 -15.00
C SER A 584 -8.32 38.80 -16.44
N THR A 585 -7.06 38.82 -16.87
CA THR A 585 -6.69 39.10 -18.26
C THR A 585 -5.34 38.43 -18.52
N ASP A 586 -5.32 37.42 -19.38
CA ASP A 586 -4.07 36.75 -19.77
C ASP A 586 -3.27 37.57 -20.81
N SER A 587 -2.09 37.05 -21.22
CA SER A 587 -1.23 37.71 -22.23
C SER A 587 -1.91 37.95 -23.58
N ARG A 588 -2.99 37.23 -23.87
CA ARG A 588 -3.76 37.26 -25.12
C ARG A 588 -5.00 38.17 -25.01
N GLY A 589 -5.33 38.63 -23.80
CA GLY A 589 -6.48 39.46 -23.50
C GLY A 589 -7.74 38.71 -23.09
N PHE A 590 -7.65 37.41 -22.77
CA PHE A 590 -8.79 36.59 -22.33
C PHE A 590 -9.05 36.76 -20.83
N ASP A 591 -10.32 36.92 -20.44
CA ASP A 591 -10.73 36.96 -19.03
C ASP A 591 -11.00 35.55 -18.49
N LEU A 592 -9.98 34.96 -17.87
CA LEU A 592 -10.05 33.58 -17.39
C LEU A 592 -10.91 33.43 -16.14
N THR A 593 -11.33 34.51 -15.47
CA THR A 593 -12.26 34.43 -14.32
C THR A 593 -13.64 33.94 -14.73
N THR A 594 -13.97 34.04 -16.03
CA THR A 594 -15.23 33.60 -16.64
C THR A 594 -15.13 32.25 -17.36
N ALA A 595 -13.94 31.64 -17.39
CA ALA A 595 -13.74 30.32 -17.97
C ALA A 595 -14.57 29.26 -17.22
N SER A 596 -14.76 28.09 -17.84
CA SER A 596 -15.62 27.00 -17.38
C SER A 596 -15.52 26.74 -15.86
N PRO A 597 -16.64 26.79 -15.11
CA PRO A 597 -16.63 26.89 -13.65
C PRO A 597 -16.18 25.63 -12.89
N ASN A 598 -16.12 24.48 -13.56
CA ASN A 598 -15.56 23.24 -13.00
C ASN A 598 -14.16 22.91 -13.57
N GLY A 599 -13.57 23.81 -14.35
CA GLY A 599 -12.24 23.68 -14.94
C GLY A 599 -12.27 23.23 -16.40
N PRO A 600 -11.16 22.69 -16.93
CA PRO A 600 -11.07 22.17 -18.29
C PRO A 600 -12.18 21.16 -18.57
N ILE A 601 -12.85 21.31 -19.72
CA ILE A 601 -13.92 20.41 -20.15
C ILE A 601 -13.27 19.15 -20.71
N VAL A 602 -13.57 17.98 -20.18
CA VAL A 602 -13.01 16.71 -20.68
C VAL A 602 -14.09 15.95 -21.46
N SER A 603 -13.85 15.71 -22.75
CA SER A 603 -14.81 15.03 -23.62
C SER A 603 -14.18 14.52 -24.91
N ALA A 604 -14.73 13.43 -25.47
CA ALA A 604 -14.34 12.94 -26.79
C ALA A 604 -14.97 13.75 -27.94
N THR A 605 -16.01 14.53 -27.66
CA THR A 605 -16.68 15.38 -28.64
C THR A 605 -16.48 16.84 -28.31
N ALA A 606 -16.31 17.68 -29.33
CA ALA A 606 -16.13 19.12 -29.16
C ALA A 606 -17.27 19.73 -28.31
N PRO A 607 -16.95 20.36 -27.17
CA PRO A 607 -17.94 21.04 -26.35
C PRO A 607 -18.56 22.22 -27.12
N THR A 608 -19.82 22.49 -26.83
CA THR A 608 -20.56 23.66 -27.34
C THR A 608 -20.99 24.62 -26.24
N LEU A 609 -20.88 24.18 -24.97
CA LEU A 609 -21.22 24.90 -23.75
C LEU A 609 -20.14 24.64 -22.69
N GLN A 610 -20.07 25.50 -21.68
CA GLN A 610 -19.26 25.32 -20.48
C GLN A 610 -19.83 24.22 -19.58
N SER A 611 -19.08 23.87 -18.52
CA SER A 611 -19.45 22.81 -17.57
C SER A 611 -20.74 23.06 -16.76
N ASP A 612 -21.32 24.26 -16.80
CA ASP A 612 -22.59 24.64 -16.17
C ASP A 612 -23.69 25.01 -17.19
N ASP A 613 -23.54 24.55 -18.44
CA ASP A 613 -24.45 24.79 -19.56
C ASP A 613 -24.51 26.25 -20.08
N THR A 614 -23.59 27.12 -19.66
CA THR A 614 -23.46 28.47 -20.22
C THR A 614 -22.65 28.48 -21.54
N ALA A 615 -22.65 29.61 -22.26
CA ALA A 615 -21.94 29.72 -23.53
C ALA A 615 -20.41 29.72 -23.33
N LEU A 616 -19.68 29.12 -24.28
CA LEU A 616 -18.21 29.12 -24.27
C LEU A 616 -17.65 30.55 -24.29
N VAL A 617 -16.59 30.77 -23.52
CA VAL A 617 -15.83 32.03 -23.47
C VAL A 617 -14.40 31.80 -23.92
N TYR A 618 -13.74 32.84 -24.43
CA TYR A 618 -12.34 32.71 -24.84
C TYR A 618 -11.45 32.39 -23.65
N GLY A 619 -10.55 31.43 -23.84
CA GLY A 619 -9.75 30.86 -22.76
C GLY A 619 -10.32 29.55 -22.20
N ASP A 620 -11.55 29.14 -22.55
CA ASP A 620 -12.02 27.81 -22.18
C ASP A 620 -11.09 26.73 -22.72
N LEU A 621 -10.78 25.74 -21.87
CA LEU A 621 -9.92 24.61 -22.21
C LEU A 621 -10.76 23.35 -22.42
N TRP A 622 -10.44 22.61 -23.48
CA TRP A 622 -11.01 21.31 -23.79
C TRP A 622 -9.88 20.27 -23.83
N ILE A 623 -10.02 19.24 -23.01
CA ILE A 623 -9.21 18.02 -23.07
C ILE A 623 -9.95 17.04 -23.98
N ASP A 624 -9.45 16.90 -25.21
CA ASP A 624 -10.00 16.04 -26.24
C ASP A 624 -9.55 14.60 -26.02
N THR A 625 -10.48 13.77 -25.55
CA THR A 625 -10.28 12.35 -25.25
C THR A 625 -10.77 11.42 -26.36
N SER A 626 -10.94 11.93 -27.59
CA SER A 626 -11.28 11.10 -28.75
C SER A 626 -10.21 10.06 -29.08
N ASP A 627 -8.95 10.34 -28.70
CA ASP A 627 -7.83 9.41 -28.74
C ASP A 627 -7.15 9.40 -27.36
N LEU A 628 -7.28 8.31 -26.61
CA LEU A 628 -6.68 8.16 -25.28
C LEU A 628 -5.17 7.85 -25.33
N GLU A 629 -4.62 7.52 -26.50
CA GLU A 629 -3.17 7.35 -26.70
C GLU A 629 -2.44 8.68 -26.95
N ASP A 630 -3.18 9.69 -27.43
CA ASP A 630 -2.71 11.05 -27.69
C ASP A 630 -3.78 12.10 -27.34
N VAL A 631 -4.01 12.28 -26.03
CA VAL A 631 -4.98 13.26 -25.52
C VAL A 631 -4.55 14.68 -25.91
N LYS A 632 -5.44 15.47 -26.52
CA LYS A 632 -5.11 16.83 -27.00
C LYS A 632 -5.69 17.89 -26.08
N ILE A 633 -4.94 18.97 -25.89
CA ILE A 633 -5.43 20.16 -25.18
C ILE A 633 -5.82 21.18 -26.25
N LYS A 634 -7.03 21.72 -26.17
CA LYS A 634 -7.52 22.76 -27.07
C LYS A 634 -8.02 23.95 -26.28
N ARG A 635 -7.96 25.13 -26.89
CA ARG A 635 -8.46 26.39 -26.32
C ARG A 635 -9.49 27.02 -27.23
N TRP A 636 -10.59 27.49 -26.65
CA TRP A 636 -11.59 28.28 -27.37
C TRP A 636 -11.07 29.69 -27.61
N GLN A 637 -10.95 30.10 -28.86
CA GLN A 637 -10.46 31.42 -29.26
C GLN A 637 -10.93 31.80 -30.67
N ALA A 638 -10.84 33.08 -31.03
CA ALA A 638 -11.06 33.55 -32.38
C ALA A 638 -9.77 33.45 -33.20
N VAL A 639 -9.81 32.78 -34.36
CA VAL A 639 -8.75 32.80 -35.38
C VAL A 639 -9.34 33.36 -36.67
N ASP A 640 -8.74 34.43 -37.18
CA ASP A 640 -9.22 35.15 -38.37
C ASP A 640 -10.72 35.52 -38.29
N SER A 641 -11.17 35.95 -37.10
CA SER A 641 -12.57 36.27 -36.77
C SER A 641 -13.55 35.09 -36.79
N VAL A 642 -13.05 33.86 -36.71
CA VAL A 642 -13.86 32.63 -36.57
C VAL A 642 -13.59 31.99 -35.22
N ASP A 643 -14.65 31.88 -34.42
CA ASP A 643 -14.62 31.20 -33.12
C ASP A 643 -14.46 29.69 -33.31
N GLN A 644 -13.40 29.14 -32.75
CA GLN A 644 -13.10 27.72 -32.89
C GLN A 644 -12.21 27.19 -31.76
N TRP A 645 -12.22 25.86 -31.61
CA TRP A 645 -11.27 25.15 -30.76
C TRP A 645 -9.92 25.04 -31.47
N VAL A 646 -8.87 25.63 -30.88
CA VAL A 646 -7.51 25.58 -31.42
C VAL A 646 -6.66 24.64 -30.58
N THR A 647 -6.01 23.67 -31.22
CA THR A 647 -5.11 22.72 -30.56
C THR A 647 -3.85 23.44 -30.06
N ILE A 648 -3.52 23.19 -28.80
CA ILE A 648 -2.28 23.61 -28.15
C ILE A 648 -1.21 22.55 -28.45
N ASP A 649 -0.04 23.00 -28.91
CA ASP A 649 1.11 22.12 -29.13
C ASP A 649 1.70 21.69 -27.79
N LYS A 650 1.65 20.39 -27.50
CA LYS A 650 2.16 19.80 -26.26
C LYS A 650 3.68 19.71 -26.21
N THR A 651 4.36 19.94 -27.33
CA THR A 651 5.82 19.91 -27.45
C THR A 651 6.45 21.30 -27.34
N ASP A 652 5.62 22.35 -27.42
CA ASP A 652 6.10 23.72 -27.23
C ASP A 652 6.20 24.04 -25.73
N GLN A 653 7.42 24.18 -25.25
CA GLN A 653 7.74 24.60 -23.88
C GLN A 653 8.36 26.01 -23.83
N THR A 654 8.28 26.76 -24.92
CA THR A 654 9.08 27.98 -25.13
C THR A 654 8.26 29.22 -25.45
N THR A 655 7.02 29.06 -25.91
CA THR A 655 6.14 30.19 -26.23
C THR A 655 4.96 30.33 -25.27
N GLU A 656 4.31 31.50 -25.29
CA GLU A 656 3.10 31.75 -24.51
C GLU A 656 1.93 30.82 -24.85
N ASN A 657 1.98 30.11 -25.99
CA ASN A 657 0.94 29.16 -26.39
C ASN A 657 1.30 27.71 -26.06
N GLY A 658 2.46 27.48 -25.44
CA GLY A 658 2.94 26.19 -25.04
C GLY A 658 2.33 25.64 -23.75
N VAL A 659 2.78 24.44 -23.37
CA VAL A 659 2.39 23.76 -22.15
C VAL A 659 3.58 23.02 -21.53
N LEU A 660 3.70 23.14 -20.21
CA LEU A 660 4.60 22.36 -19.38
C LEU A 660 3.83 21.27 -18.64
N PHE A 661 4.39 20.08 -18.54
CA PHE A 661 3.88 19.00 -17.71
C PHE A 661 4.85 18.77 -16.55
N ALA A 662 4.42 19.05 -15.33
CA ALA A 662 5.26 18.89 -14.14
C ALA A 662 4.42 18.90 -12.87
N ASP A 663 4.98 18.40 -11.78
CA ASP A 663 4.36 18.48 -10.46
C ASP A 663 4.41 19.93 -9.95
N ALA A 664 3.31 20.41 -9.39
CA ALA A 664 3.20 21.80 -8.92
C ALA A 664 2.50 21.94 -7.57
N ARG A 665 1.47 21.13 -7.32
CA ARG A 665 0.71 21.13 -6.05
C ARG A 665 -0.12 19.86 -5.87
N TRP A 666 -0.35 19.44 -4.64
CA TRP A 666 -1.42 18.49 -4.34
C TRP A 666 -2.75 19.19 -4.04
N ALA A 667 -2.71 20.21 -3.17
CA ALA A 667 -3.87 20.91 -2.64
C ALA A 667 -3.74 22.43 -2.78
N GLY A 668 -4.72 23.16 -2.22
CA GLY A 668 -4.68 24.63 -2.14
C GLY A 668 -3.91 25.18 -0.93
N ASN A 669 -3.22 24.31 -0.17
CA ASN A 669 -2.50 24.61 1.06
C ASN A 669 -1.42 23.53 1.32
N GLY A 670 -0.56 23.75 2.32
CA GLY A 670 0.51 22.82 2.72
C GLY A 670 0.20 22.02 4.00
N THR A 671 -1.08 21.76 4.29
CA THR A 671 -1.55 20.99 5.46
C THR A 671 -2.42 19.79 5.11
N THR A 672 -2.87 19.69 3.85
CA THR A 672 -3.72 18.59 3.39
C THR A 672 -2.90 17.33 3.17
N ASP A 673 -3.19 16.29 3.94
CA ASP A 673 -2.54 14.98 3.86
C ASP A 673 -2.88 14.31 2.52
N PRO A 674 -1.89 13.95 1.68
CA PRO A 674 -2.14 13.35 0.38
C PRO A 674 -2.67 11.90 0.42
N VAL A 675 -2.61 11.24 1.58
CA VAL A 675 -3.01 9.86 1.84
C VAL A 675 -4.34 9.75 2.58
N THR A 676 -4.61 10.60 3.57
CA THR A 676 -5.81 10.43 4.41
C THR A 676 -6.90 11.48 4.17
N ASP A 677 -6.57 12.72 3.82
CA ASP A 677 -7.56 13.77 3.57
C ASP A 677 -8.25 13.63 2.20
N ASP A 678 -9.42 14.25 2.02
CA ASP A 678 -10.15 14.23 0.75
C ASP A 678 -9.29 14.76 -0.42
N ILE A 679 -9.33 14.07 -1.57
CA ILE A 679 -8.63 14.52 -2.78
C ILE A 679 -9.21 15.88 -3.21
N PRO A 680 -8.39 16.96 -3.29
CA PRO A 680 -8.87 18.29 -3.64
C PRO A 680 -9.58 18.30 -4.99
N THR A 681 -10.73 18.94 -5.11
CA THR A 681 -11.45 19.01 -6.40
C THR A 681 -10.72 19.93 -7.39
N ILE A 682 -10.77 19.64 -8.69
CA ILE A 682 -10.21 20.56 -9.73
C ILE A 682 -10.79 21.96 -9.56
N LYS A 683 -12.11 22.05 -9.32
CA LYS A 683 -12.81 23.31 -9.03
C LYS A 683 -12.17 24.12 -7.91
N SER A 684 -11.85 23.50 -6.77
CA SER A 684 -11.21 24.20 -5.65
C SER A 684 -9.81 24.74 -5.96
N LEU A 685 -9.14 24.20 -6.97
CA LEU A 685 -7.79 24.58 -7.36
C LEU A 685 -7.76 25.71 -8.40
N LEU A 686 -8.85 25.94 -9.15
CA LEU A 686 -8.94 27.00 -10.15
C LEU A 686 -8.67 28.39 -9.59
N THR A 687 -9.06 28.62 -8.33
CA THR A 687 -8.90 29.89 -7.62
C THR A 687 -7.82 29.85 -6.53
N SER A 688 -6.92 28.86 -6.58
CA SER A 688 -5.77 28.79 -5.68
C SER A 688 -4.48 29.17 -6.40
N ASN A 689 -3.62 29.96 -5.77
CA ASN A 689 -2.25 30.23 -6.23
C ASN A 689 -1.20 29.48 -5.40
N TYR A 690 -1.63 28.63 -4.46
CA TYR A 690 -0.71 27.80 -3.70
C TYR A 690 0.01 26.83 -4.63
N VAL A 691 1.28 26.61 -4.35
CA VAL A 691 2.20 25.75 -5.07
C VAL A 691 3.19 25.14 -4.08
N ASP A 692 3.59 23.90 -4.32
CA ASP A 692 4.58 23.22 -3.50
C ASP A 692 5.99 23.75 -3.79
N ILE A 693 6.91 23.47 -2.87
CA ILE A 693 8.28 23.99 -2.94
C ILE A 693 9.07 23.43 -4.14
N ASP A 694 8.72 22.23 -4.62
CA ASP A 694 9.40 21.53 -5.71
C ASP A 694 8.82 21.80 -7.11
N ARG A 695 7.92 22.77 -7.22
CA ARG A 695 7.37 23.23 -8.50
C ARG A 695 8.47 23.74 -9.45
N PRO A 696 8.26 23.68 -10.78
CA PRO A 696 9.13 24.37 -11.74
C PRO A 696 9.16 25.89 -11.50
N ASP A 697 10.33 26.50 -11.64
CA ASP A 697 10.48 27.96 -11.50
C ASP A 697 9.69 28.70 -12.61
N PRO A 698 8.63 29.47 -12.27
CA PRO A 698 7.80 30.17 -13.25
C PRO A 698 8.54 31.25 -14.04
N THR A 699 9.70 31.73 -13.58
CA THR A 699 10.48 32.77 -14.26
C THR A 699 11.22 32.25 -15.50
N LEU A 700 11.35 30.93 -15.63
CA LEU A 700 11.96 30.27 -16.79
C LEU A 700 11.01 30.16 -17.99
N TYR A 701 9.73 30.49 -17.80
CA TYR A 701 8.68 30.25 -18.77
C TYR A 701 7.94 31.54 -19.15
N PRO A 702 7.49 31.68 -20.41
CA PRO A 702 6.81 32.88 -20.88
C PRO A 702 5.44 33.06 -20.24
N GLN A 703 5.03 34.32 -20.10
CA GLN A 703 3.70 34.67 -19.63
C GLN A 703 2.61 34.10 -20.54
N GLY A 704 1.56 33.56 -19.94
CA GLY A 704 0.47 32.88 -20.63
C GLY A 704 0.66 31.37 -20.79
N MET A 705 1.88 30.84 -20.67
CA MET A 705 2.12 29.40 -20.84
C MET A 705 1.36 28.57 -19.81
N LEU A 706 0.81 27.43 -20.23
CA LEU A 706 0.09 26.51 -19.35
C LEU A 706 1.05 25.60 -18.59
N LEU A 707 0.68 25.24 -17.36
CA LEU A 707 1.29 24.15 -16.61
C LEU A 707 0.20 23.14 -16.27
N VAL A 708 0.27 21.95 -16.87
CA VAL A 708 -0.52 20.80 -16.44
C VAL A 708 0.16 20.23 -15.21
N ASN A 709 -0.45 20.45 -14.05
CA ASN A 709 0.05 19.98 -12.77
C ASN A 709 -0.14 18.47 -12.68
N THR A 710 0.93 17.70 -12.92
CA THR A 710 0.86 16.24 -12.96
C THR A 710 0.62 15.62 -11.60
N ARG A 711 1.01 16.28 -10.50
CA ARG A 711 0.86 15.79 -9.12
C ARG A 711 -0.59 15.53 -8.78
N ARG A 712 -1.47 16.52 -9.01
CA ARG A 712 -2.91 16.36 -8.78
C ARG A 712 -3.63 15.73 -9.96
N SER A 713 -3.20 15.98 -11.20
CA SER A 713 -3.88 15.41 -12.38
C SER A 713 -3.78 13.88 -12.40
N GLY A 714 -4.78 13.25 -13.02
CA GLY A 714 -4.81 11.80 -13.24
C GLY A 714 -4.16 11.38 -14.55
N PHE A 715 -4.47 10.15 -14.96
CA PHE A 715 -4.00 9.51 -16.18
C PHE A 715 -2.48 9.35 -16.28
N ASN A 716 -1.78 9.33 -15.13
CA ASN A 716 -0.34 9.15 -14.99
C ASN A 716 0.00 8.21 -13.82
N VAL A 717 1.26 7.80 -13.71
CA VAL A 717 1.74 6.97 -12.59
C VAL A 717 2.47 7.83 -11.59
N LYS A 718 2.11 7.65 -10.31
CA LYS A 718 2.72 8.32 -9.17
C LYS A 718 3.46 7.32 -8.28
N GLU A 719 4.42 7.80 -7.52
CA GLU A 719 5.12 7.08 -6.47
C GLU A 719 4.92 7.83 -5.16
N PHE A 720 4.70 7.10 -4.07
CA PHE A 720 4.61 7.69 -2.74
C PHE A 720 6.01 7.95 -2.18
N ASP A 721 6.25 9.16 -1.72
CA ASP A 721 7.50 9.60 -1.10
C ASP A 721 7.15 10.22 0.27
N SER A 722 7.37 9.46 1.34
CA SER A 722 7.25 10.00 2.70
C SER A 722 8.37 11.00 2.91
N ASN A 723 8.02 12.14 3.50
CA ASN A 723 8.97 13.19 3.81
C ASN A 723 9.70 13.74 2.55
N ARG A 724 9.01 13.78 1.41
CA ARG A 724 9.42 14.48 0.17
C ARG A 724 9.92 15.90 0.44
N PHE A 725 9.23 16.64 1.30
CA PHE A 725 9.59 18.00 1.68
C PHE A 725 10.39 18.03 2.98
N ASN A 726 11.70 17.83 2.85
CA ASN A 726 12.62 17.76 3.99
C ASN A 726 13.72 18.82 3.94
N GLY A 727 14.37 19.06 5.08
CA GLY A 727 15.43 20.08 5.20
C GLY A 727 16.78 19.68 4.58
N VAL A 728 16.92 18.46 4.04
CA VAL A 728 18.12 18.04 3.30
C VAL A 728 18.02 18.49 1.86
N ASP A 729 16.88 18.24 1.22
CA ASP A 729 16.61 18.61 -0.17
C ASP A 729 16.23 20.10 -0.31
N TYR A 730 15.61 20.68 0.72
CA TYR A 730 15.17 22.08 0.76
C TYR A 730 15.70 22.81 2.01
N PRO A 731 17.02 23.00 2.14
CA PRO A 731 17.64 23.55 3.35
C PRO A 731 17.32 25.03 3.59
N ASP A 732 17.03 25.79 2.53
CA ASP A 732 16.81 27.24 2.58
C ASP A 732 15.31 27.64 2.51
N ASP A 733 14.41 26.68 2.31
CA ASP A 733 12.98 26.91 2.17
C ASP A 733 12.20 26.68 3.48
N VAL A 734 11.05 27.33 3.59
CA VAL A 734 10.08 27.02 4.65
C VAL A 734 9.32 25.76 4.26
N LEU A 735 9.55 24.67 5.00
CA LEU A 735 8.89 23.39 4.74
C LEU A 735 7.38 23.48 5.02
N PRO A 736 6.54 22.85 4.19
CA PRO A 736 5.11 22.68 4.48
C PRO A 736 4.90 21.85 5.77
N THR A 737 3.68 21.94 6.33
CA THR A 737 3.31 21.12 7.51
C THR A 737 3.17 19.66 7.11
N GLU A 738 2.49 19.44 5.99
CA GLU A 738 2.46 18.16 5.31
C GLU A 738 3.73 17.97 4.48
N LYS A 739 4.47 16.90 4.73
CA LYS A 739 5.78 16.66 4.10
C LYS A 739 5.76 15.53 3.09
N ASP A 740 4.72 14.71 3.12
CA ASP A 740 4.57 13.55 2.25
C ASP A 740 3.99 13.99 0.90
N ALA A 741 4.28 13.24 -0.15
CA ALA A 741 3.75 13.55 -1.47
C ALA A 741 3.58 12.31 -2.34
N TRP A 742 2.54 12.37 -3.19
CA TRP A 742 2.53 11.59 -4.42
C TRP A 742 3.28 12.34 -5.51
N VAL A 743 4.35 11.74 -6.02
CA VAL A 743 5.22 12.33 -7.04
C VAL A 743 5.00 11.64 -8.38
N THR A 744 4.85 12.40 -9.46
CA THR A 744 4.68 11.82 -10.79
C THR A 744 5.98 11.20 -11.29
N VAL A 745 5.99 9.89 -11.54
CA VAL A 745 7.17 9.12 -11.95
C VAL A 745 7.13 8.64 -13.40
N SER A 746 5.95 8.68 -14.05
CA SER A 746 5.87 8.33 -15.48
C SER A 746 6.64 9.31 -16.37
N GLY A 747 6.88 10.53 -15.88
CA GLY A 747 7.73 11.53 -16.54
C GLY A 747 7.22 12.02 -17.90
N ASN A 748 8.11 12.71 -18.60
CA ASN A 748 7.86 13.28 -19.93
C ASN A 748 8.69 12.56 -21.01
N ARG A 749 8.19 12.62 -22.24
CA ARG A 749 8.93 12.24 -23.46
C ARG A 749 10.04 13.25 -23.73
N ALA A 750 10.95 12.90 -24.65
CA ALA A 750 12.06 13.78 -25.04
C ALA A 750 11.59 15.11 -25.68
N ASP A 751 10.37 15.15 -26.23
CA ASP A 751 9.73 16.35 -26.78
C ASP A 751 9.03 17.23 -25.72
N GLY A 752 9.10 16.84 -24.44
CA GLY A 752 8.49 17.55 -23.32
C GLY A 752 7.02 17.19 -23.03
N SER A 753 6.35 16.42 -23.88
CA SER A 753 4.98 15.96 -23.63
C SER A 753 4.93 14.83 -22.59
N ALA A 754 3.89 14.76 -21.77
CA ALA A 754 3.80 13.74 -20.71
C ALA A 754 3.55 12.32 -21.25
N TYR A 755 4.11 11.30 -20.57
CA TYR A 755 3.60 9.94 -20.69
C TYR A 755 2.26 9.83 -19.95
N GLN A 756 1.23 9.35 -20.66
CA GLN A 756 -0.14 9.25 -20.14
C GLN A 756 -0.79 7.91 -20.47
N GLY A 757 -1.81 7.53 -19.70
CA GLY A 757 -2.58 6.31 -19.91
C GLY A 757 -1.70 5.05 -19.87
N ARG A 758 -1.90 4.15 -20.83
CA ARG A 758 -1.06 2.93 -20.92
C ARG A 758 0.42 3.24 -21.12
N LYS A 759 0.76 4.33 -21.81
CA LYS A 759 2.18 4.69 -22.07
C LYS A 759 2.88 5.12 -20.78
N ALA A 760 2.14 5.69 -19.81
CA ALA A 760 2.67 5.96 -18.47
C ALA A 760 3.04 4.67 -17.74
N VAL A 761 2.16 3.68 -17.76
CA VAL A 761 2.42 2.35 -17.16
C VAL A 761 3.58 1.65 -17.87
N ARG A 762 3.56 1.62 -19.22
CA ARG A 762 4.62 1.01 -20.03
C ARG A 762 5.99 1.60 -19.72
N LYS A 763 6.08 2.92 -19.56
CA LYS A 763 7.33 3.61 -19.22
C LYS A 763 7.97 3.04 -17.95
N ILE A 764 7.19 2.94 -16.87
CA ILE A 764 7.66 2.38 -15.58
C ILE A 764 8.17 0.96 -15.76
N VAL A 765 7.39 0.10 -16.45
CA VAL A 765 7.78 -1.30 -16.67
C VAL A 765 9.06 -1.40 -17.50
N THR A 766 9.16 -0.64 -18.61
CA THR A 766 10.35 -0.66 -19.47
C THR A 766 11.60 -0.13 -18.78
N ASP A 767 11.49 0.90 -17.93
CA ASP A 767 12.62 1.43 -17.17
C ASP A 767 13.14 0.41 -16.16
N LYS A 768 12.25 -0.26 -15.42
CA LYS A 768 12.65 -1.31 -14.48
C LYS A 768 13.23 -2.52 -15.21
N LEU A 769 12.70 -2.88 -16.37
CA LEU A 769 13.27 -3.93 -17.23
C LEU A 769 14.70 -3.57 -17.68
N LYS A 770 14.92 -2.34 -18.16
CA LYS A 770 16.24 -1.85 -18.57
C LYS A 770 17.22 -1.84 -17.39
N SER A 771 16.80 -1.26 -16.26
CA SER A 771 17.62 -1.21 -15.04
C SER A 771 17.98 -2.61 -14.52
N GLY A 772 17.04 -3.55 -14.54
CA GLY A 772 17.29 -4.93 -14.12
C GLY A 772 18.28 -5.67 -15.02
N LEU A 773 18.37 -5.30 -16.30
CA LEU A 773 19.33 -5.87 -17.24
C LEU A 773 20.71 -5.22 -17.13
N ASP A 774 20.75 -3.89 -17.08
CA ASP A 774 21.99 -3.11 -17.14
C ASP A 774 22.80 -3.23 -15.83
N ALA A 775 22.13 -3.22 -14.67
CA ALA A 775 22.79 -3.27 -13.37
C ALA A 775 23.20 -4.68 -12.92
N ASN A 776 22.74 -5.74 -13.60
CA ASN A 776 22.91 -7.10 -13.12
C ASN A 776 24.27 -7.70 -13.54
N THR A 777 25.13 -7.96 -12.56
CA THR A 777 26.43 -8.58 -12.79
C THR A 777 26.34 -10.10 -12.96
N GLU A 778 25.39 -10.76 -12.31
CA GLU A 778 25.26 -12.22 -12.30
C GLU A 778 24.98 -12.78 -13.70
N ILE A 779 24.18 -12.08 -14.51
CA ILE A 779 23.89 -12.48 -15.90
C ILE A 779 25.09 -12.33 -16.84
N ARG A 780 26.15 -11.63 -16.41
CA ARG A 780 27.42 -11.47 -17.15
C ARG A 780 28.48 -12.48 -16.71
N GLU A 781 28.20 -13.27 -15.68
CA GLU A 781 29.12 -14.30 -15.19
C GLU A 781 29.25 -15.46 -16.17
N GLU A 782 30.47 -16.00 -16.27
CA GLU A 782 30.83 -17.11 -17.15
C GLU A 782 30.06 -18.40 -16.81
N GLN A 783 29.63 -18.56 -15.55
CA GLN A 783 28.87 -19.70 -15.06
C GLN A 783 27.43 -19.74 -15.60
N LYS A 784 26.88 -18.62 -16.07
CA LYS A 784 25.52 -18.56 -16.63
C LYS A 784 25.60 -18.76 -18.14
N GLN A 785 25.31 -19.96 -18.63
CA GLN A 785 25.45 -20.31 -20.04
C GLN A 785 24.09 -20.32 -20.77
N PHE A 786 23.79 -19.24 -21.49
CA PHE A 786 22.63 -19.12 -22.38
C PHE A 786 23.05 -18.56 -23.74
N ASN A 787 22.32 -18.94 -24.79
CA ASN A 787 22.66 -18.63 -26.19
C ASN A 787 21.50 -18.02 -26.99
N LEU A 788 20.35 -17.79 -26.37
CA LEU A 788 19.25 -16.98 -26.89
C LEU A 788 18.85 -15.94 -25.84
N LEU A 789 18.55 -14.72 -26.27
CA LEU A 789 18.13 -13.61 -25.40
C LEU A 789 16.78 -13.05 -25.86
N ALA A 790 15.86 -12.82 -24.94
CA ALA A 790 14.60 -12.15 -25.27
C ALA A 790 14.00 -11.39 -24.07
N ALA A 791 13.30 -10.30 -24.40
CA ALA A 791 12.40 -9.58 -23.51
C ALA A 791 11.00 -9.55 -24.16
N PRO A 792 10.20 -10.62 -24.02
CA PRO A 792 8.98 -10.78 -24.80
C PRO A 792 7.98 -9.64 -24.59
N GLY A 793 7.59 -8.97 -25.67
CA GLY A 793 6.62 -7.85 -25.66
C GLY A 793 7.24 -6.46 -25.47
N TYR A 794 8.57 -6.38 -25.35
CA TYR A 794 9.29 -5.14 -25.07
C TYR A 794 10.38 -4.87 -26.14
N PRO A 795 10.00 -4.38 -27.34
CA PRO A 795 10.96 -3.93 -28.36
C PRO A 795 11.96 -2.89 -27.83
N GLU A 796 11.59 -2.12 -26.79
CA GLU A 796 12.41 -1.11 -26.14
C GLU A 796 13.69 -1.66 -25.48
N LEU A 797 13.79 -2.99 -25.33
CA LEU A 797 14.92 -3.67 -24.68
C LEU A 797 15.92 -4.25 -25.68
N ILE A 798 15.67 -4.15 -27.00
CA ILE A 798 16.54 -4.75 -28.03
C ILE A 798 17.99 -4.24 -27.89
N SER A 799 18.20 -2.93 -27.78
CA SER A 799 19.53 -2.33 -27.58
C SER A 799 20.21 -2.78 -26.29
N ASN A 800 19.47 -2.93 -25.19
CA ASN A 800 20.01 -3.39 -23.92
C ASN A 800 20.41 -4.87 -23.97
N LEU A 801 19.63 -5.71 -24.66
CA LEU A 801 19.98 -7.12 -24.89
C LEU A 801 21.22 -7.28 -25.78
N VAL A 802 21.40 -6.40 -26.76
CA VAL A 802 22.65 -6.32 -27.55
C VAL A 802 23.83 -5.97 -26.66
N THR A 803 23.67 -4.99 -25.76
CA THR A 803 24.72 -4.61 -24.80
C THR A 803 25.11 -5.79 -23.91
N LEU A 804 24.13 -6.50 -23.34
CA LEU A 804 24.38 -7.74 -22.60
C LEU A 804 25.12 -8.78 -23.44
N ASN A 805 24.75 -8.95 -24.71
CA ASN A 805 25.41 -9.92 -25.59
C ASN A 805 26.86 -9.53 -25.87
N ASN A 806 27.14 -8.24 -26.09
CA ASN A 806 28.48 -7.70 -26.28
C ASN A 806 29.37 -7.94 -25.05
N ASP A 807 28.84 -7.69 -23.85
CA ASP A 807 29.53 -7.97 -22.58
C ASP A 807 29.86 -9.46 -22.41
N ARG A 808 29.09 -10.33 -23.08
CA ARG A 808 29.24 -11.79 -23.09
C ARG A 808 29.92 -12.32 -24.36
N ASN A 809 30.80 -11.53 -24.97
CA ASN A 809 31.59 -11.90 -26.15
C ASN A 809 30.76 -12.33 -27.39
N ASN A 810 29.49 -11.90 -27.47
CA ASN A 810 28.52 -12.29 -28.50
C ASN A 810 28.36 -13.82 -28.65
N THR A 811 28.19 -14.50 -27.52
CA THR A 811 27.93 -15.94 -27.43
C THR A 811 26.45 -16.30 -27.52
N ALA A 812 25.55 -15.30 -27.61
CA ALA A 812 24.10 -15.50 -27.76
C ALA A 812 23.52 -14.78 -28.99
N PHE A 813 22.24 -15.03 -29.25
CA PHE A 813 21.45 -14.38 -30.30
C PHE A 813 20.18 -13.75 -29.72
N VAL A 814 19.91 -12.49 -30.04
CA VAL A 814 18.76 -11.72 -29.55
C VAL A 814 17.55 -11.96 -30.46
N VAL A 815 16.43 -12.33 -29.84
CA VAL A 815 15.12 -12.46 -30.49
C VAL A 815 14.31 -11.20 -30.17
N GLY A 816 14.29 -10.27 -31.12
CA GLY A 816 13.58 -9.00 -31.02
C GLY A 816 12.13 -9.07 -31.51
N ASP A 817 11.27 -8.27 -30.88
CA ASP A 817 9.85 -8.17 -31.21
C ASP A 817 9.55 -6.95 -32.09
N SER A 818 8.58 -7.08 -32.99
CA SER A 818 7.85 -5.92 -33.51
C SER A 818 6.75 -5.48 -32.51
N PRO A 819 6.35 -4.20 -32.48
CA PRO A 819 5.26 -3.73 -31.63
C PRO A 819 3.96 -4.51 -31.86
N MET A 820 3.24 -4.83 -30.79
CA MET A 820 1.96 -5.54 -30.89
C MET A 820 0.90 -4.77 -31.67
N ARG A 821 1.00 -3.44 -31.68
CA ARG A 821 0.07 -2.52 -32.33
C ARG A 821 0.50 -2.09 -33.73
N LEU A 822 1.58 -2.67 -34.28
CA LEU A 822 2.04 -2.37 -35.63
C LEU A 822 1.08 -2.95 -36.69
N ALA A 823 0.34 -2.06 -37.36
CA ALA A 823 -0.65 -2.42 -38.37
C ALA A 823 -0.02 -3.14 -39.59
N ASP A 824 -0.83 -3.90 -40.33
CA ASP A 824 -0.37 -4.71 -41.48
C ASP A 824 -0.26 -3.92 -42.80
N SER A 825 0.07 -2.63 -42.70
CA SER A 825 0.28 -1.73 -43.82
C SER A 825 1.77 -1.59 -44.15
N ALA A 826 2.08 -1.47 -45.45
CA ALA A 826 3.47 -1.32 -45.89
C ALA A 826 4.08 0.00 -45.38
N THR A 827 3.28 1.07 -45.30
CA THR A 827 3.73 2.38 -44.83
C THR A 827 4.08 2.35 -43.35
N ASP A 828 3.20 1.78 -42.51
CA ASP A 828 3.45 1.73 -41.05
C ASP A 828 4.68 0.87 -40.74
N VAL A 829 4.81 -0.28 -41.42
CA VAL A 829 5.98 -1.16 -41.29
C VAL A 829 7.27 -0.45 -41.70
N VAL A 830 7.28 0.25 -42.84
CA VAL A 830 8.48 0.98 -43.29
C VAL A 830 8.82 2.11 -42.32
N ASN A 831 7.83 2.90 -41.91
CA ASN A 831 8.04 4.03 -41.02
C ASN A 831 8.63 3.57 -39.68
N TRP A 832 8.11 2.49 -39.11
CA TRP A 832 8.67 1.92 -37.89
C TRP A 832 10.06 1.30 -38.12
N ALA A 833 10.22 0.43 -39.11
CA ALA A 833 11.48 -0.30 -39.33
C ALA A 833 12.66 0.59 -39.76
N THR A 834 12.40 1.80 -40.25
CA THR A 834 13.42 2.78 -40.65
C THR A 834 13.54 3.97 -39.71
N ASP A 835 12.80 3.97 -38.59
CA ASP A 835 12.68 5.10 -37.67
C ASP A 835 12.33 6.43 -38.38
N ALA A 836 11.43 6.36 -39.38
CA ALA A 836 11.07 7.53 -40.18
C ALA A 836 10.35 8.62 -39.36
N ASN A 837 9.78 8.24 -38.21
CA ASN A 837 9.14 9.16 -37.26
C ASN A 837 10.15 9.82 -36.30
N GLY A 838 11.43 9.41 -36.31
CA GLY A 838 12.51 10.03 -35.54
C GLY A 838 12.40 9.79 -34.04
N ALA A 839 11.97 8.61 -33.61
CA ALA A 839 11.92 8.26 -32.19
C ALA A 839 13.34 8.20 -31.58
N GLY A 840 14.35 7.83 -32.39
CA GLY A 840 15.76 7.79 -31.97
C GLY A 840 16.10 6.67 -30.97
N VAL A 841 15.14 5.80 -30.67
CA VAL A 841 15.27 4.64 -29.78
C VAL A 841 14.40 3.50 -30.29
N ASP A 842 14.75 2.26 -29.95
CA ASP A 842 13.89 1.10 -30.22
C ASP A 842 12.60 1.19 -29.39
N GLY A 843 11.45 0.89 -29.99
CA GLY A 843 10.16 0.87 -29.29
C GLY A 843 8.95 0.75 -30.21
N GLU A 844 7.81 1.26 -29.74
CA GLU A 844 6.56 1.28 -30.52
C GLU A 844 6.64 2.18 -31.76
N ASP A 845 7.46 3.24 -31.71
CA ASP A 845 7.49 4.30 -32.73
C ASP A 845 8.65 4.16 -33.74
N GLY A 846 9.64 3.31 -33.46
CA GLY A 846 10.80 3.10 -34.33
C GLY A 846 11.69 1.89 -33.98
N LEU A 847 12.54 1.49 -34.92
CA LEU A 847 13.63 0.53 -34.77
C LEU A 847 14.94 1.18 -35.20
N THR A 848 15.90 1.24 -34.28
CA THR A 848 17.21 1.91 -34.45
C THR A 848 18.38 0.95 -34.35
N THR A 849 18.24 -0.16 -33.62
CA THR A 849 19.31 -1.15 -33.47
C THR A 849 19.66 -1.82 -34.79
N ALA A 850 20.95 -1.82 -35.13
CA ALA A 850 21.51 -2.46 -36.31
C ALA A 850 22.68 -3.38 -35.96
N ASP A 851 22.37 -4.61 -35.53
CA ASP A 851 23.35 -5.59 -35.03
C ASP A 851 23.23 -6.98 -35.72
N PRO A 852 24.35 -7.65 -36.05
CA PRO A 852 24.33 -8.97 -36.70
C PRO A 852 23.85 -10.12 -35.81
N TYR A 853 23.78 -9.96 -34.49
CA TYR A 853 23.31 -10.98 -33.53
C TYR A 853 21.87 -10.75 -33.08
N VAL A 854 21.09 -9.96 -33.84
CA VAL A 854 19.68 -9.68 -33.56
C VAL A 854 18.82 -10.06 -34.76
N GLY A 855 17.71 -10.75 -34.51
CA GLY A 855 16.63 -10.99 -35.47
C GLY A 855 15.32 -10.41 -34.95
N VAL A 856 14.65 -9.59 -35.75
CA VAL A 856 13.34 -9.00 -35.43
C VAL A 856 12.25 -9.71 -36.22
N PHE A 857 11.11 -9.99 -35.58
CA PHE A 857 10.04 -10.82 -36.14
C PHE A 857 8.69 -10.13 -36.10
N TYR A 858 7.89 -10.30 -37.16
CA TYR A 858 6.56 -9.74 -37.30
C TYR A 858 5.61 -10.76 -37.95
N PRO A 859 4.33 -10.87 -37.55
CA PRO A 859 3.63 -10.06 -36.53
C PRO A 859 3.55 -10.77 -35.18
N SER A 860 2.71 -10.23 -34.28
CA SER A 860 2.27 -10.90 -33.05
C SER A 860 1.38 -12.13 -33.36
N GLY A 861 1.16 -12.97 -32.35
CA GLY A 861 0.37 -14.20 -32.44
C GLY A 861 -0.81 -14.21 -31.47
N ARG A 862 -1.71 -15.18 -31.65
CA ARG A 862 -2.81 -15.45 -30.71
C ARG A 862 -2.72 -16.88 -30.20
N THR A 863 -2.80 -17.08 -28.90
CA THR A 863 -2.68 -18.39 -28.24
C THR A 863 -3.67 -18.51 -27.07
N THR A 864 -3.56 -19.58 -26.28
CA THR A 864 -4.37 -19.80 -25.08
C THR A 864 -3.49 -19.72 -23.84
N ASP A 865 -3.93 -18.99 -22.82
CA ASP A 865 -3.26 -18.94 -21.51
C ASP A 865 -3.48 -20.24 -20.70
N LEU A 866 -2.92 -20.32 -19.49
CA LEU A 866 -3.08 -21.49 -18.62
C LEU A 866 -4.50 -21.64 -18.03
N SER A 867 -5.31 -20.57 -18.11
CA SER A 867 -6.69 -20.52 -17.63
C SER A 867 -7.72 -20.86 -18.72
N GLY A 868 -7.27 -21.04 -19.96
CA GLY A 868 -8.13 -21.32 -21.12
C GLY A 868 -8.60 -20.09 -21.89
N ASN A 869 -8.15 -18.89 -21.55
CA ASN A 869 -8.51 -17.65 -22.24
C ASN A 869 -7.69 -17.49 -23.52
N THR A 870 -8.30 -16.90 -24.55
CA THR A 870 -7.59 -16.55 -25.78
C THR A 870 -6.84 -15.23 -25.60
N VAL A 871 -5.52 -15.24 -25.76
CA VAL A 871 -4.64 -14.09 -25.50
C VAL A 871 -3.73 -13.79 -26.70
N VAL A 872 -3.38 -12.52 -26.89
CA VAL A 872 -2.38 -12.10 -27.88
C VAL A 872 -0.99 -12.15 -27.26
N VAL A 873 -0.01 -12.63 -28.01
CA VAL A 873 1.38 -12.85 -27.59
C VAL A 873 2.36 -12.24 -28.58
N PRO A 874 3.54 -11.78 -28.12
CA PRO A 874 4.54 -11.18 -28.99
C PRO A 874 5.18 -12.22 -29.93
N ALA A 875 5.94 -11.76 -30.92
CA ALA A 875 6.57 -12.65 -31.90
C ALA A 875 7.65 -13.56 -31.27
N SER A 876 8.35 -13.07 -30.26
CA SER A 876 9.38 -13.76 -29.49
C SER A 876 8.82 -14.97 -28.72
N HIS A 877 7.57 -14.91 -28.24
CA HIS A 877 6.88 -16.09 -27.69
C HIS A 877 6.86 -17.25 -28.69
N MET A 878 6.55 -16.96 -29.95
CA MET A 878 6.55 -17.95 -31.02
C MET A 878 7.97 -18.37 -31.43
N MET A 879 8.88 -17.39 -31.56
CA MET A 879 10.19 -17.62 -32.14
C MET A 879 11.19 -18.30 -31.19
N LEU A 880 11.13 -18.05 -29.88
CA LEU A 880 11.95 -18.76 -28.91
C LEU A 880 11.71 -20.27 -28.99
N ARG A 881 10.44 -20.69 -28.95
CA ARG A 881 10.08 -22.12 -29.08
C ARG A 881 10.47 -22.67 -30.44
N THR A 882 10.26 -21.90 -31.52
CA THR A 882 10.61 -22.32 -32.88
C THR A 882 12.12 -22.55 -33.04
N MET A 883 12.96 -21.67 -32.50
CA MET A 883 14.42 -21.81 -32.53
C MET A 883 14.91 -23.00 -31.70
N VAL A 884 14.39 -23.16 -30.48
CA VAL A 884 14.72 -24.31 -29.63
C VAL A 884 14.36 -25.62 -30.33
N ARG A 885 13.13 -25.72 -30.86
CA ARG A 885 12.67 -26.91 -31.60
C ARG A 885 13.50 -27.16 -32.85
N SER A 886 13.82 -26.11 -33.61
CA SER A 886 14.65 -26.21 -34.82
C SER A 886 16.02 -26.83 -34.49
N ASP A 887 16.62 -26.43 -33.38
CA ASP A 887 17.93 -26.94 -32.97
C ASP A 887 17.86 -28.38 -32.47
N GLU A 888 16.79 -28.77 -31.75
CA GLU A 888 16.60 -30.16 -31.29
C GLU A 888 16.46 -31.16 -32.44
N ILE A 889 15.79 -30.77 -33.52
CA ILE A 889 15.63 -31.62 -34.71
C ILE A 889 16.76 -31.43 -35.73
N SER A 890 17.63 -30.45 -35.53
CA SER A 890 18.72 -30.12 -36.44
C SER A 890 19.93 -29.53 -35.71
N TYR A 891 20.35 -28.30 -36.02
CA TYR A 891 21.49 -27.62 -35.39
C TYR A 891 21.35 -26.09 -35.46
N PRO A 892 21.97 -25.31 -34.54
CA PRO A 892 21.85 -23.85 -34.48
C PRO A 892 22.23 -23.09 -35.76
N TRP A 893 23.13 -23.65 -36.57
CA TRP A 893 23.62 -23.07 -37.83
C TRP A 893 22.71 -23.29 -39.04
N LEU A 894 21.58 -23.96 -38.83
CA LEU A 894 20.56 -24.17 -39.84
C LEU A 894 19.41 -23.20 -39.63
N ALA A 895 18.91 -22.60 -40.72
CA ALA A 895 17.89 -21.57 -40.62
C ALA A 895 16.60 -22.10 -39.96
N PRO A 896 16.12 -21.46 -38.86
CA PRO A 896 14.87 -21.80 -38.19
C PRO A 896 13.66 -21.23 -38.97
N ALA A 897 13.61 -21.51 -40.27
CA ALA A 897 12.66 -20.96 -41.23
C ALA A 897 12.15 -22.04 -42.20
N GLY A 898 11.02 -21.75 -42.86
CA GLY A 898 10.36 -22.66 -43.80
C GLY A 898 9.60 -23.80 -43.11
N GLY A 899 8.98 -24.68 -43.90
CA GLY A 899 8.04 -25.69 -43.39
C GLY A 899 8.65 -26.87 -42.61
N LEU A 900 9.98 -27.01 -42.57
CA LEU A 900 10.65 -28.10 -41.85
C LEU A 900 11.14 -27.69 -40.45
N ARG A 901 11.70 -26.48 -40.33
CA ARG A 901 12.35 -25.98 -39.10
C ARG A 901 11.72 -24.71 -38.55
N GLY A 902 10.96 -23.99 -39.37
CA GLY A 902 10.31 -22.73 -38.99
C GLY A 902 8.86 -22.90 -38.54
N THR A 903 8.34 -24.11 -38.36
CA THR A 903 6.94 -24.34 -37.96
C THR A 903 6.68 -23.74 -36.58
N ILE A 904 5.63 -22.92 -36.49
CA ILE A 904 5.15 -22.33 -35.24
C ILE A 904 3.98 -23.18 -34.73
N ASP A 905 4.12 -23.73 -33.53
CA ASP A 905 3.18 -24.69 -32.93
C ASP A 905 2.62 -24.25 -31.56
N ASN A 906 2.98 -23.05 -31.09
CA ASN A 906 2.49 -22.45 -29.85
C ASN A 906 1.59 -21.22 -30.07
N ALA A 907 1.07 -21.06 -31.29
CA ALA A 907 0.09 -20.05 -31.65
C ALA A 907 -0.96 -20.63 -32.63
N SER A 908 -2.14 -20.03 -32.62
CA SER A 908 -3.30 -20.42 -33.43
C SER A 908 -3.56 -19.47 -34.61
N ALA A 909 -3.13 -18.21 -34.51
CA ALA A 909 -3.29 -17.19 -35.54
C ALA A 909 -2.18 -16.13 -35.43
N LEU A 910 -1.95 -15.39 -36.51
CA LEU A 910 -1.03 -14.25 -36.62
C LEU A 910 -1.82 -12.95 -36.82
N GLY A 911 -1.36 -11.84 -36.27
CA GLY A 911 -2.12 -10.59 -36.24
C GLY A 911 -1.45 -9.48 -35.45
N TYR A 912 -2.15 -8.36 -35.35
CA TYR A 912 -1.77 -7.21 -34.54
C TYR A 912 -2.96 -6.77 -33.68
N VAL A 913 -2.72 -5.95 -32.66
CA VAL A 913 -3.77 -5.33 -31.86
C VAL A 913 -4.10 -3.98 -32.45
N SER A 914 -5.36 -3.74 -32.79
CA SER A 914 -5.83 -2.44 -33.29
C SER A 914 -5.65 -1.38 -32.20
N SER A 915 -4.94 -0.29 -32.49
CA SER A 915 -4.78 0.84 -31.57
C SER A 915 -6.11 1.53 -31.26
N ALA A 916 -7.04 1.56 -32.23
CA ALA A 916 -8.33 2.23 -32.08
C ALA A 916 -9.35 1.43 -31.26
N THR A 917 -9.29 0.09 -31.28
CA THR A 917 -10.30 -0.76 -30.64
C THR A 917 -9.76 -1.67 -29.55
N GLY A 918 -8.44 -1.87 -29.45
CA GLY A 918 -7.84 -2.85 -28.54
C GLY A 918 -8.03 -4.32 -28.94
N GLU A 919 -8.69 -4.57 -30.07
CA GLU A 919 -9.05 -5.92 -30.54
C GLU A 919 -7.97 -6.55 -31.43
N PHE A 920 -7.88 -7.88 -31.41
CA PHE A 920 -6.97 -8.61 -32.28
C PHE A 920 -7.45 -8.63 -33.74
N THR A 921 -6.64 -8.10 -34.64
CA THR A 921 -6.86 -8.15 -36.09
C THR A 921 -5.96 -9.20 -36.71
N GLN A 922 -6.57 -10.27 -37.23
CA GLN A 922 -5.83 -11.36 -37.87
C GLN A 922 -5.27 -10.91 -39.21
N THR A 923 -3.99 -11.20 -39.47
CA THR A 923 -3.35 -10.99 -40.78
C THR A 923 -2.75 -12.30 -41.33
N ALA A 924 -2.78 -12.46 -42.64
CA ALA A 924 -2.16 -13.59 -43.33
C ALA A 924 -0.70 -13.30 -43.73
N VAL A 925 -0.22 -12.06 -43.55
CA VAL A 925 1.07 -11.55 -44.05
C VAL A 925 1.26 -11.89 -45.53
N ARG A 926 0.47 -11.21 -46.37
CA ARG A 926 0.46 -11.36 -47.83
C ARG A 926 1.85 -11.13 -48.44
N GLN A 927 2.07 -11.68 -49.64
CA GLN A 927 3.38 -11.62 -50.32
C GLN A 927 3.98 -10.21 -50.36
N GLY A 928 3.23 -9.19 -50.80
CA GLY A 928 3.75 -7.82 -50.85
C GLY A 928 4.16 -7.25 -49.48
N LEU A 929 3.49 -7.67 -48.39
CA LEU A 929 3.90 -7.27 -47.04
C LEU A 929 5.16 -8.04 -46.60
N ARG A 930 5.28 -9.33 -46.96
CA ARG A 930 6.52 -10.10 -46.72
C ARG A 930 7.71 -9.48 -47.44
N ASP A 931 7.53 -9.07 -48.68
CA ASP A 931 8.58 -8.41 -49.46
C ASP A 931 9.01 -7.10 -48.79
N THR A 932 8.04 -6.29 -48.34
CA THR A 932 8.28 -5.04 -47.59
C THR A 932 9.04 -5.30 -46.29
N LEU A 933 8.60 -6.27 -45.48
CA LEU A 933 9.26 -6.66 -44.23
C LEU A 933 10.70 -7.13 -44.49
N TYR A 934 10.88 -8.01 -45.47
CA TYR A 934 12.18 -8.60 -45.77
C TYR A 934 13.16 -7.56 -46.31
N GLU A 935 12.72 -6.61 -47.14
CA GLU A 935 13.54 -5.48 -47.59
C GLU A 935 14.04 -4.64 -46.40
N ASN A 936 13.17 -4.40 -45.43
CA ASN A 936 13.47 -3.67 -44.20
C ASN A 936 14.04 -4.54 -43.06
N LYS A 937 14.59 -5.72 -43.39
CA LYS A 937 15.30 -6.62 -42.45
C LYS A 937 14.45 -7.15 -41.28
N VAL A 938 13.13 -7.17 -41.43
CA VAL A 938 12.18 -7.77 -40.49
C VAL A 938 11.75 -9.15 -41.01
N ASN A 939 11.76 -10.17 -40.16
CA ASN A 939 11.44 -11.53 -40.54
C ASN A 939 9.92 -11.79 -40.52
N PRO A 940 9.29 -12.12 -41.66
CA PRO A 940 7.86 -12.37 -41.70
C PRO A 940 7.50 -13.76 -41.14
N LEU A 941 6.57 -13.79 -40.20
CA LEU A 941 5.83 -14.98 -39.80
C LEU A 941 4.57 -15.03 -40.66
N THR A 942 4.28 -16.16 -41.30
CA THR A 942 3.18 -16.25 -42.28
C THR A 942 2.43 -17.57 -42.12
N ASN A 943 1.17 -17.56 -42.52
CA ASN A 943 0.42 -18.79 -42.73
C ASN A 943 0.49 -19.17 -44.22
N LEU A 944 1.16 -20.28 -44.56
CA LEU A 944 1.14 -20.79 -45.93
C LEU A 944 0.02 -21.83 -46.08
N PRO A 945 -0.81 -21.74 -47.15
CA PRO A 945 -1.81 -22.77 -47.43
C PRO A 945 -1.20 -24.17 -47.46
N GLY A 946 -1.68 -25.07 -46.60
CA GLY A 946 -1.19 -26.44 -46.48
C GLY A 946 0.11 -26.63 -45.67
N GLY A 947 0.78 -25.54 -45.25
CA GLY A 947 2.00 -25.56 -44.44
C GLY A 947 1.83 -25.12 -42.98
N GLY A 948 0.73 -24.43 -42.66
CA GLY A 948 0.45 -23.90 -41.33
C GLY A 948 1.22 -22.61 -41.02
N LEU A 949 1.28 -22.25 -39.73
CA LEU A 949 2.04 -21.09 -39.27
C LEU A 949 3.54 -21.39 -39.30
N GLN A 950 4.32 -20.51 -39.91
CA GLN A 950 5.76 -20.70 -40.01
C GLN A 950 6.52 -19.38 -40.11
N ASN A 951 7.74 -19.36 -39.55
CA ASN A 951 8.74 -18.34 -39.84
C ASN A 951 9.20 -18.46 -41.30
N TYR A 952 9.15 -17.35 -42.02
CA TYR A 952 9.52 -17.24 -43.43
C TYR A 952 10.62 -16.19 -43.67
N GLY A 953 11.39 -15.86 -42.62
CA GLY A 953 12.56 -15.01 -42.70
C GLY A 953 13.79 -15.62 -42.02
N ASN A 954 14.98 -15.21 -42.50
CA ASN A 954 16.27 -15.61 -41.96
C ASN A 954 17.25 -14.43 -41.86
N LYS A 955 16.77 -13.18 -41.87
CA LYS A 955 17.60 -11.97 -41.81
C LYS A 955 17.92 -11.54 -40.39
N THR A 956 19.10 -10.97 -40.20
CA THR A 956 19.45 -10.16 -39.03
C THR A 956 19.25 -8.68 -39.36
N VAL A 957 19.31 -7.81 -38.36
CA VAL A 957 19.23 -6.35 -38.56
C VAL A 957 20.60 -5.71 -38.85
N ALA A 958 21.61 -6.52 -39.23
CA ALA A 958 22.96 -6.04 -39.54
C ALA A 958 22.96 -4.83 -40.49
N SER A 959 23.76 -3.82 -40.18
CA SER A 959 23.92 -2.60 -41.01
C SER A 959 24.56 -2.89 -42.38
N THR A 960 25.49 -3.85 -42.42
CA THR A 960 26.33 -4.13 -43.59
C THR A 960 26.01 -5.50 -44.21
N PRO A 961 25.79 -5.60 -45.54
CA PRO A 961 25.61 -6.89 -46.21
C PRO A 961 26.86 -7.77 -46.07
N SER A 962 26.74 -8.89 -45.38
CA SER A 962 27.80 -9.88 -45.17
C SER A 962 27.19 -11.24 -44.86
N ALA A 963 27.97 -12.30 -44.66
CA ALA A 963 27.40 -13.58 -44.23
C ALA A 963 26.64 -13.50 -42.88
N LEU A 964 26.96 -12.50 -42.04
CA LEU A 964 26.28 -12.25 -40.76
C LEU A 964 24.92 -11.55 -40.91
N ASP A 965 24.52 -11.19 -42.13
CA ASP A 965 23.16 -10.68 -42.42
C ASP A 965 22.08 -11.78 -42.34
N ARG A 966 22.46 -13.00 -41.92
CA ARG A 966 21.59 -14.17 -41.73
C ARG A 966 21.66 -14.77 -40.34
N ILE A 967 20.49 -15.13 -39.80
CA ILE A 967 20.30 -15.68 -38.45
C ILE A 967 21.10 -16.96 -38.28
N ASN A 968 21.02 -17.88 -39.25
CA ASN A 968 21.69 -19.17 -39.17
C ASN A 968 23.23 -19.02 -39.11
N VAL A 969 23.80 -18.02 -39.78
CA VAL A 969 25.24 -17.76 -39.72
C VAL A 969 25.62 -17.05 -38.42
N ALA A 970 24.85 -16.07 -37.96
CA ALA A 970 25.10 -15.40 -36.68
C ALA A 970 25.10 -16.39 -35.50
N ARG A 971 24.11 -17.31 -35.49
CA ARG A 971 24.00 -18.38 -34.49
C ARG A 971 25.13 -19.42 -34.60
N LEU A 972 25.63 -19.71 -35.81
CA LEU A 972 26.83 -20.53 -36.01
C LEU A 972 28.05 -19.88 -35.34
N ILE A 973 28.25 -18.58 -35.55
CA ILE A 973 29.39 -17.87 -34.95
C ILE A 973 29.28 -17.85 -33.43
N ALA A 974 28.09 -17.56 -32.89
CA ALA A 974 27.85 -17.59 -31.44
C ALA A 974 28.18 -18.98 -30.84
N TYR A 975 27.75 -20.06 -31.51
CA TYR A 975 28.09 -21.42 -31.12
C TYR A 975 29.60 -21.70 -31.17
N LEU A 976 30.28 -21.32 -32.25
CA LEU A 976 31.71 -21.54 -32.39
C LEU A 976 32.51 -20.78 -31.33
N ARG A 977 32.12 -19.54 -31.00
CA ARG A 977 32.77 -18.74 -29.93
C ARG A 977 32.69 -19.44 -28.58
N ASP A 978 31.48 -19.83 -28.16
CA ASP A 978 31.26 -20.55 -26.89
C ASP A 978 32.12 -21.83 -26.81
N ARG A 979 32.14 -22.63 -27.88
CA ARG A 979 32.88 -23.89 -27.90
C ARG A 979 34.39 -23.70 -27.95
N LEU A 980 34.89 -22.76 -28.76
CA LEU A 980 36.33 -22.49 -28.86
C LEU A 980 36.87 -21.87 -27.56
N GLU A 981 36.09 -21.05 -26.88
CA GLU A 981 36.47 -20.50 -25.57
C GLU A 981 36.60 -21.61 -24.52
N ALA A 982 35.58 -22.48 -24.40
CA ALA A 982 35.62 -23.62 -23.50
C ALA A 982 36.81 -24.54 -23.78
N LEU A 983 37.16 -24.73 -25.05
CA LEU A 983 38.30 -25.53 -25.49
C LEU A 983 39.63 -24.84 -25.10
N GLY A 984 39.78 -23.54 -25.37
CA GLY A 984 41.00 -22.78 -25.11
C GLY A 984 41.36 -22.68 -23.63
N ARG A 985 40.37 -22.68 -22.72
CA ARG A 985 40.59 -22.62 -21.26
C ARG A 985 41.47 -23.74 -20.72
N GLY A 986 41.43 -24.93 -21.34
CA GLY A 986 42.25 -26.07 -20.92
C GLY A 986 43.75 -25.90 -21.16
N TYR A 987 44.14 -24.95 -22.01
CA TYR A 987 45.54 -24.71 -22.40
C TYR A 987 46.15 -23.46 -21.74
N ILE A 988 45.39 -22.75 -20.89
CA ILE A 988 45.91 -21.60 -20.15
C ILE A 988 46.95 -22.11 -19.14
N PHE A 989 48.11 -21.46 -19.11
CA PHE A 989 49.30 -21.83 -18.31
C PHE A 989 50.08 -23.07 -18.79
N GLU A 990 49.71 -23.68 -19.91
CA GLU A 990 50.56 -24.68 -20.56
C GLU A 990 51.79 -24.02 -21.22
N PRO A 991 52.95 -24.70 -21.30
CA PRO A 991 54.10 -24.18 -22.02
C PRO A 991 53.77 -23.90 -23.49
N ASN A 992 54.11 -22.70 -24.02
CA ASN A 992 53.91 -22.42 -25.45
C ASN A 992 55.00 -23.07 -26.31
N ASP A 993 54.97 -24.40 -26.40
CA ASP A 993 55.84 -25.21 -27.24
C ASP A 993 55.07 -25.85 -28.42
N THR A 994 55.80 -26.56 -29.28
CA THR A 994 55.20 -27.22 -30.45
C THR A 994 54.17 -28.29 -30.07
N LEU A 995 54.28 -28.91 -28.89
CA LEU A 995 53.34 -29.94 -28.45
C LEU A 995 51.98 -29.30 -28.13
N THR A 996 51.96 -28.32 -27.23
CA THR A 996 50.74 -27.59 -26.84
C THR A 996 50.06 -26.94 -28.05
N ARG A 997 50.84 -26.35 -28.96
CA ARG A 997 50.31 -25.76 -30.21
C ARG A 997 49.65 -26.80 -31.12
N ASN A 998 50.23 -28.00 -31.23
CA ASN A 998 49.62 -29.08 -32.02
C ASN A 998 48.35 -29.63 -31.37
N GLU A 999 48.33 -29.76 -30.03
CA GLU A 999 47.16 -30.26 -29.30
C GLU A 999 45.95 -29.32 -29.43
N ILE A 1000 46.13 -28.01 -29.17
CA ILE A 1000 45.03 -27.03 -29.30
C ILE A 1000 44.56 -26.91 -30.76
N LYS A 1001 45.49 -26.97 -31.73
CA LYS A 1001 45.15 -27.00 -33.15
C LYS A 1001 44.29 -28.21 -33.47
N GLN A 1002 44.71 -29.41 -33.08
CA GLN A 1002 43.99 -30.64 -33.36
C GLN A 1002 42.59 -30.63 -32.74
N ALA A 1003 42.44 -30.09 -31.54
CA ALA A 1003 41.15 -29.98 -30.87
C ALA A 1003 40.21 -28.98 -31.58
N ALA A 1004 40.73 -27.82 -32.02
CA ALA A 1004 39.96 -26.88 -32.83
C ALA A 1004 39.56 -27.46 -34.20
N GLU A 1005 40.47 -28.18 -34.87
CA GLU A 1005 40.18 -28.89 -36.11
C GLU A 1005 39.12 -29.98 -35.92
N GLN A 1006 39.13 -30.70 -34.79
CA GLN A 1006 38.12 -31.71 -34.49
C GLN A 1006 36.71 -31.10 -34.33
N LEU A 1007 36.59 -29.97 -33.63
CA LEU A 1007 35.34 -29.22 -33.52
C LEU A 1007 34.83 -28.78 -34.90
N LEU A 1008 35.70 -28.18 -35.71
CA LEU A 1008 35.32 -27.68 -37.04
C LEU A 1008 34.96 -28.81 -38.01
N ASN A 1009 35.65 -29.96 -37.94
CA ASN A 1009 35.29 -31.16 -38.69
C ASN A 1009 33.88 -31.67 -38.36
N ASP A 1010 33.48 -31.66 -37.08
CA ASP A 1010 32.11 -32.03 -36.67
C ASP A 1010 31.07 -31.06 -37.26
N VAL A 1011 31.36 -29.76 -37.25
CA VAL A 1011 30.49 -28.74 -37.83
C VAL A 1011 30.40 -28.88 -39.36
N THR A 1012 31.50 -29.19 -40.05
CA THR A 1012 31.53 -29.50 -41.49
C THR A 1012 30.69 -30.73 -41.81
N ALA A 1013 30.86 -31.82 -41.05
CA ALA A 1013 30.10 -33.05 -41.22
C ALA A 1013 28.58 -32.82 -41.04
N LYS A 1014 28.21 -31.90 -40.16
CA LYS A 1014 26.82 -31.46 -39.91
C LYS A 1014 26.38 -30.28 -40.78
N ARG A 1015 27.11 -29.99 -41.86
CA ARG A 1015 26.78 -29.00 -42.90
C ARG A 1015 26.66 -27.56 -42.38
N GLY A 1016 27.44 -27.18 -41.37
CA GLY A 1016 27.52 -25.79 -40.88
C GLY A 1016 28.51 -24.93 -41.66
N ILE A 1017 29.62 -25.52 -42.10
CA ILE A 1017 30.68 -24.86 -42.87
C ILE A 1017 31.04 -25.70 -44.11
N TYR A 1018 31.46 -25.04 -45.19
CA TYR A 1018 31.98 -25.66 -46.40
C TYR A 1018 33.45 -26.07 -46.22
N ASP A 1019 34.24 -25.17 -45.66
CA ASP A 1019 35.69 -25.35 -45.47
C ASP A 1019 36.18 -24.50 -44.28
N TYR A 1020 37.37 -24.84 -43.75
CA TYR A 1020 38.03 -24.11 -42.67
C TYR A 1020 39.56 -24.21 -42.73
N LEU A 1021 40.23 -23.26 -42.07
CA LEU A 1021 41.68 -23.29 -41.84
C LEU A 1021 41.99 -22.95 -40.39
N VAL A 1022 42.82 -23.77 -39.74
CA VAL A 1022 43.37 -23.50 -38.39
C VAL A 1022 44.88 -23.37 -38.47
N VAL A 1023 45.41 -22.24 -38.00
CA VAL A 1023 46.86 -21.97 -37.90
C VAL A 1023 47.22 -21.76 -36.43
N CYS A 1024 48.17 -22.55 -35.94
CA CYS A 1024 48.75 -22.44 -34.60
C CYS A 1024 50.15 -23.05 -34.66
N ASP A 1025 51.07 -22.34 -35.29
CA ASP A 1025 52.45 -22.77 -35.52
C ASP A 1025 53.39 -21.56 -35.45
N ASP A 1026 54.65 -21.74 -35.82
CA ASP A 1026 55.67 -20.68 -35.71
C ASP A 1026 55.39 -19.49 -36.65
N THR A 1027 54.46 -19.62 -37.61
CA THR A 1027 54.09 -18.51 -38.51
C THR A 1027 53.23 -17.46 -37.80
N ASN A 1028 52.37 -17.87 -36.86
CA ASN A 1028 51.53 -16.97 -36.07
C ASN A 1028 51.90 -16.93 -34.57
N ASN A 1029 52.76 -17.82 -34.10
CA ASN A 1029 53.37 -17.78 -32.77
C ASN A 1029 54.87 -17.47 -32.88
N THR A 1030 55.19 -16.26 -33.35
CA THR A 1030 56.57 -15.77 -33.49
C THR A 1030 57.27 -15.69 -32.13
N SER A 1031 58.62 -15.72 -32.11
CA SER A 1031 59.41 -15.57 -30.89
C SER A 1031 58.98 -14.37 -30.03
N ASP A 1032 58.71 -13.21 -30.63
CA ASP A 1032 58.24 -12.02 -29.91
C ASP A 1032 56.89 -12.20 -29.18
N ARG A 1033 55.99 -13.07 -29.68
CA ARG A 1033 54.69 -13.38 -29.04
C ARG A 1033 54.88 -14.36 -27.90
N ILE A 1034 55.73 -15.36 -28.10
CA ILE A 1034 56.12 -16.33 -27.09
C ILE A 1034 56.79 -15.61 -25.91
N ASP A 1035 57.70 -14.67 -26.18
CA ASP A 1035 58.39 -13.87 -25.16
C ASP A 1035 57.43 -12.94 -24.38
N ARG A 1036 56.27 -12.60 -24.98
CA ARG A 1036 55.17 -11.90 -24.29
C ARG A 1036 54.18 -12.84 -23.58
N ASN A 1037 54.43 -14.15 -23.59
CA ASN A 1037 53.56 -15.18 -23.04
C ASN A 1037 52.17 -15.25 -23.72
N GLU A 1038 52.11 -14.99 -25.02
CA GLU A 1038 50.89 -15.07 -25.82
C GLU A 1038 50.88 -16.35 -26.68
N LEU A 1039 49.72 -17.01 -26.81
CA LEU A 1039 49.49 -18.10 -27.76
C LEU A 1039 48.33 -17.72 -28.69
N TYR A 1040 48.56 -17.75 -30.01
CA TYR A 1040 47.58 -17.39 -31.02
C TYR A 1040 47.10 -18.63 -31.77
N VAL A 1041 45.78 -18.75 -31.91
CA VAL A 1041 45.11 -19.71 -32.79
C VAL A 1041 44.28 -18.91 -33.78
N ASP A 1042 44.68 -18.90 -35.04
CA ASP A 1042 43.95 -18.22 -36.10
C ASP A 1042 43.01 -19.22 -36.79
N ILE A 1043 41.73 -18.88 -36.87
CA ILE A 1043 40.69 -19.72 -37.45
C ILE A 1043 39.94 -18.93 -38.53
N ALA A 1044 39.88 -19.50 -39.73
CA ALA A 1044 39.04 -19.01 -40.83
C ALA A 1044 38.00 -20.07 -41.20
N ILE A 1045 36.78 -19.66 -41.51
CA ILE A 1045 35.68 -20.55 -41.89
C ILE A 1045 34.90 -20.02 -43.09
N GLU A 1046 34.33 -20.92 -43.87
CA GLU A 1046 33.36 -20.61 -44.92
C GLU A 1046 31.96 -21.14 -44.55
N PRO A 1047 31.03 -20.31 -44.04
CA PRO A 1047 29.74 -20.78 -43.56
C PRO A 1047 28.80 -21.22 -44.70
N VAL A 1048 28.01 -22.26 -44.45
CA VAL A 1048 26.96 -22.69 -45.38
C VAL A 1048 25.81 -21.69 -45.38
N LYS A 1049 25.42 -21.23 -46.57
CA LYS A 1049 24.33 -20.28 -46.78
C LYS A 1049 23.02 -21.02 -47.09
N SER A 1050 21.91 -20.52 -46.54
CA SER A 1050 20.58 -21.09 -46.81
C SER A 1050 20.05 -20.61 -48.17
N ALA A 1051 19.36 -21.49 -48.90
CA ALA A 1051 18.69 -21.13 -50.15
C ALA A 1051 17.34 -20.44 -49.85
N GLU A 1052 17.26 -19.13 -50.08
CA GLU A 1052 16.07 -18.31 -49.79
C GLU A 1052 15.22 -18.01 -51.03
N PHE A 1053 15.84 -18.01 -52.20
CA PHE A 1053 15.19 -17.73 -53.49
C PHE A 1053 15.52 -18.86 -54.47
N ILE A 1054 14.49 -19.42 -55.12
CA ILE A 1054 14.65 -20.43 -56.16
C ILE A 1054 14.06 -19.88 -57.45
N TYR A 1055 14.93 -19.68 -58.45
CA TYR A 1055 14.55 -19.21 -59.77
C TYR A 1055 14.46 -20.39 -60.74
N ILE A 1056 13.26 -20.70 -61.24
CA ILE A 1056 13.03 -21.78 -62.22
C ILE A 1056 12.55 -21.15 -63.54
N PRO A 1057 13.45 -20.78 -64.45
CA PRO A 1057 13.05 -20.23 -65.74
C PRO A 1057 12.49 -21.35 -66.64
N LEU A 1058 11.21 -21.27 -66.99
CA LEU A 1058 10.60 -22.12 -68.01
C LEU A 1058 10.83 -21.50 -69.40
N ARG A 1059 11.53 -22.21 -70.28
CA ARG A 1059 11.84 -21.74 -71.65
C ARG A 1059 11.06 -22.57 -72.67
N ILE A 1060 10.33 -21.90 -73.56
CA ILE A 1060 9.72 -22.51 -74.75
C ILE A 1060 10.72 -22.38 -75.91
N LYS A 1061 11.02 -23.48 -76.59
CA LYS A 1061 11.99 -23.55 -77.70
C LYS A 1061 11.29 -24.03 -78.97
N ASN A 1062 11.86 -23.77 -80.14
CA ASN A 1062 11.29 -24.29 -81.38
C ASN A 1062 11.49 -25.81 -81.48
N THR A 1063 10.65 -26.48 -82.26
CA THR A 1063 10.75 -27.92 -82.50
C THR A 1063 12.11 -28.27 -83.12
N GLY A 1064 12.89 -29.10 -82.43
CA GLY A 1064 14.25 -29.52 -82.84
C GLY A 1064 15.38 -28.92 -82.00
N ASP A 1065 15.18 -27.75 -81.40
CA ASP A 1065 16.22 -27.03 -80.63
C ASP A 1065 16.60 -27.74 -79.32
N ILE A 1066 15.68 -28.51 -78.74
CA ILE A 1066 15.93 -29.27 -77.49
C ILE A 1066 16.93 -30.41 -77.72
N ALA A 1067 16.90 -31.04 -78.90
CA ALA A 1067 17.80 -32.15 -79.23
C ALA A 1067 19.27 -31.69 -79.36
N ALA A 1068 19.50 -30.39 -79.58
CA ALA A 1068 20.84 -29.80 -79.63
C ALA A 1068 21.47 -29.62 -78.23
N GLY A 1069 20.76 -29.94 -77.13
CA GLY A 1069 21.31 -29.93 -75.77
C GLY A 1069 21.58 -28.54 -75.18
N ASN A 1070 21.22 -27.47 -75.89
CA ASN A 1070 21.45 -26.09 -75.44
C ASN A 1070 20.21 -25.53 -74.73
N LEU A 1071 20.31 -25.36 -73.41
CA LEU A 1071 19.31 -24.65 -72.59
C LEU A 1071 19.42 -23.13 -72.74
#